data_AF-A0A1V2LFI7-F1
#
_entry.id   AF-A0A1V2LFI7-F1
#
_cell.length_a   1.000
_cell.length_b   1.000
_cell.length_c   1.000
_cell.angle_alpha   90.00
_cell.angle_beta   90.00
_cell.angle_gamma   90.00
#
_symmetry.space_group_name_H-M   'P 1'
#
loop_
_entity.id
_entity.type
_entity.pdbx_description
1 polymer ?
#
loop_
_entity_poly.entity_id
_entity_poly.type
_entity_poly.pdbx_seq_one_letter_code
_entity_poly.pdbx_strand_id
1 'polypeptide(L)'
;MYMINSTVSSQMPGSMADKLGFGFVDTLTGFKWIGNKAIELEKKGYNVPFAFEEAIGFMFPVVHDKDGISALVVFLQLYNKLLKEGIKLGERLEQLYSKYGYFKQCNGYYITTPAVQDEIFNCIRSTKPYPSHIGNYRVNSWRDLTMGYDSDTVDHLPTLHVDPSSHMITCKLLTPNKDEFIRFTVRGSGTEPKLKVYIEAKAENENRADISDDKFTPKSKKKSTDIYKVLLGVIFTIGLFYKLFVHGPSPNETQRNLDASFNAESHVADTEVNPAEAMVTPPDQMNLAENVEFYDLMQYQGTPEGKSNEEIVLLLVPLRNAEKVLPLMFRNMMNITYDHSLIDIAFLVSDCSKSDKTLEKLYEYTSAMQEGKLVPILEDREREIKGKGVFGSSDLYLKYMPEGYIENVKKSYAPPFHSEYEKPFRSIQIYQKDFGQVIGQGFSDRHDVKIQGIRRKLMGRARNWLLSTAIKPYHSWVYWRDVDIELSPADILETMMNFGSEYDVIIPNVWRPLPVYLGGEQPYDLNSWIESNEALKLAKTLDEDDVIVEGYEEYATWRAHLAYIRDKNGDPNEVVELDGVGGVSILAKASTFRHGANFPAFTFLNHAETEAFGKMTRKMGMKIAGLPHYTIWHIYEPSEDDLIEISKLERRKRRFGKKH
;
A
#
# COMPACT_ATOMS: atom_id res chain seq x y z
N MET A 1 8.14 -11.63 -37.61
CA MET A 1 7.35 -10.95 -36.57
C MET A 1 6.89 -12.00 -35.59
N TYR A 2 6.95 -11.72 -34.28
CA TYR A 2 6.43 -12.61 -33.24
C TYR A 2 5.53 -11.87 -32.24
N MET A 3 4.58 -12.56 -31.62
CA MET A 3 3.96 -12.13 -30.37
C MET A 3 4.25 -13.15 -29.26
N ILE A 4 4.32 -12.69 -28.02
CA ILE A 4 4.69 -13.50 -26.86
C ILE A 4 3.64 -13.32 -25.77
N ASN A 5 3.31 -14.39 -25.03
CA ASN A 5 2.52 -14.27 -23.80
C ASN A 5 2.96 -15.26 -22.72
N SER A 6 2.36 -15.17 -21.53
CA SER A 6 2.48 -16.24 -20.52
C SER A 6 1.49 -17.38 -20.78
N THR A 7 1.83 -18.61 -20.37
CA THR A 7 1.02 -19.84 -20.62
C THR A 7 -0.34 -19.87 -19.92
N VAL A 8 -0.56 -18.94 -19.00
CA VAL A 8 -1.83 -18.68 -18.31
C VAL A 8 -2.62 -17.50 -18.90
N SER A 9 -1.98 -16.72 -19.77
CA SER A 9 -2.62 -15.66 -20.56
C SER A 9 -3.47 -16.22 -21.70
N SER A 10 -4.38 -15.39 -22.20
CA SER A 10 -5.21 -15.76 -23.33
C SER A 10 -4.37 -16.08 -24.56
N GLN A 11 -4.63 -17.23 -25.17
CA GLN A 11 -3.91 -17.72 -26.36
C GLN A 11 -4.48 -17.15 -27.67
N MET A 12 -5.28 -16.07 -27.60
CA MET A 12 -5.78 -15.35 -28.77
C MET A 12 -4.65 -14.89 -29.73
N PRO A 13 -3.47 -14.41 -29.28
CA PRO A 13 -2.35 -14.12 -30.18
C PRO A 13 -1.81 -15.35 -30.92
N GLY A 14 -1.93 -16.55 -30.34
CA GLY A 14 -1.64 -17.82 -31.01
C GLY A 14 -2.60 -18.07 -32.18
N SER A 15 -3.92 -17.96 -31.96
CA SER A 15 -4.88 -18.07 -33.07
C SER A 15 -4.95 -16.85 -34.00
N MET A 16 -4.29 -15.76 -33.66
CA MET A 16 -3.93 -14.70 -34.61
C MET A 16 -2.72 -15.11 -35.47
N ALA A 17 -1.67 -15.69 -34.86
CA ALA A 17 -0.51 -16.23 -35.57
C ALA A 17 -0.93 -17.32 -36.58
N ASP A 18 -1.72 -18.31 -36.14
CA ASP A 18 -2.29 -19.38 -36.97
C ASP A 18 -2.95 -18.85 -38.26
N LYS A 19 -3.64 -17.70 -38.17
CA LYS A 19 -4.43 -17.10 -39.26
C LYS A 19 -3.74 -15.96 -40.02
N LEU A 20 -2.54 -15.54 -39.59
CA LEU A 20 -1.80 -14.42 -40.21
C LEU A 20 -0.35 -14.76 -40.58
N GLY A 21 0.17 -15.92 -40.20
CA GLY A 21 1.51 -16.39 -40.58
C GLY A 21 2.67 -15.65 -39.89
N PHE A 22 2.41 -15.00 -38.74
CA PHE A 22 3.47 -14.52 -37.85
C PHE A 22 3.75 -15.56 -36.75
N GLY A 23 4.88 -15.47 -36.06
CA GLY A 23 5.27 -16.45 -35.04
C GLY A 23 4.64 -16.16 -33.67
N PHE A 24 4.46 -17.20 -32.86
CA PHE A 24 3.95 -17.08 -31.50
C PHE A 24 4.84 -17.85 -30.53
N VAL A 25 5.08 -17.31 -29.33
CA VAL A 25 5.81 -18.00 -28.26
C VAL A 25 5.04 -17.93 -26.95
N ASP A 26 4.74 -19.10 -26.43
CA ASP A 26 4.28 -19.33 -25.05
C ASP A 26 5.48 -19.26 -24.08
N THR A 27 5.29 -18.67 -22.89
CA THR A 27 6.35 -18.53 -21.86
C THR A 27 5.83 -18.77 -20.44
N LEU A 28 6.73 -18.94 -19.48
CA LEU A 28 6.36 -18.99 -18.06
C LEU A 28 5.89 -17.63 -17.54
N THR A 29 5.09 -17.64 -16.48
CA THR A 29 4.68 -16.42 -15.76
C THR A 29 5.86 -15.68 -15.14
N GLY A 30 5.78 -14.36 -15.10
CA GLY A 30 6.81 -13.46 -14.61
C GLY A 30 7.56 -12.86 -15.80
N PHE A 31 7.53 -11.54 -15.90
CA PHE A 31 7.88 -10.83 -17.13
C PHE A 31 9.34 -11.05 -17.60
N LYS A 32 10.24 -11.49 -16.72
CA LYS A 32 11.59 -11.96 -17.07
C LYS A 32 11.59 -13.00 -18.21
N TRP A 33 10.59 -13.87 -18.30
CA TRP A 33 10.51 -14.86 -19.37
C TRP A 33 10.03 -14.26 -20.69
N ILE A 34 9.15 -13.25 -20.63
CA ILE A 34 8.60 -12.55 -21.78
C ILE A 34 9.65 -11.60 -22.38
N GLY A 35 10.23 -10.72 -21.56
CA GLY A 35 11.27 -9.77 -21.96
C GLY A 35 12.52 -10.45 -22.49
N ASN A 36 13.05 -11.47 -21.79
CA ASN A 36 14.21 -12.22 -22.29
C ASN A 36 13.90 -12.95 -23.60
N LYS A 37 12.69 -13.47 -23.79
CA LYS A 37 12.28 -14.10 -25.06
C LYS A 37 12.12 -13.07 -26.19
N ALA A 38 11.67 -11.86 -25.89
CA ALA A 38 11.63 -10.76 -26.86
C ALA A 38 13.03 -10.40 -27.34
N ILE A 39 13.96 -10.15 -26.40
CA ILE A 39 15.38 -9.88 -26.68
C ILE A 39 16.02 -11.03 -27.49
N GLU A 40 15.72 -12.28 -27.15
CA GLU A 40 16.21 -13.46 -27.88
C GLU A 40 15.69 -13.52 -29.33
N LEU A 41 14.43 -13.12 -29.58
CA LEU A 41 13.84 -13.10 -30.92
C LEU A 41 14.34 -11.90 -31.75
N GLU A 42 14.47 -10.73 -31.14
CA GLU A 42 15.01 -9.53 -31.78
C GLU A 42 16.47 -9.70 -32.21
N LYS A 43 17.28 -10.38 -31.38
CA LYS A 43 18.67 -10.76 -31.73
C LYS A 43 18.79 -11.73 -32.90
N LYS A 44 17.71 -12.44 -33.26
CA LYS A 44 17.60 -13.25 -34.49
C LYS A 44 17.06 -12.45 -35.69
N GLY A 45 16.87 -11.14 -35.54
CA GLY A 45 16.30 -10.26 -36.56
C GLY A 45 14.76 -10.25 -36.61
N TYR A 46 14.06 -10.78 -35.61
CA TYR A 46 12.59 -10.77 -35.59
C TYR A 46 12.01 -9.59 -34.78
N ASN A 47 11.18 -8.76 -35.43
CA ASN A 47 10.37 -7.75 -34.73
C ASN A 47 9.32 -8.41 -33.80
N VAL A 48 9.28 -7.98 -32.53
CA VAL A 48 8.29 -8.37 -31.51
C VAL A 48 7.41 -7.15 -31.16
N PRO A 49 6.37 -6.82 -31.96
CA PRO A 49 5.59 -5.60 -31.78
C PRO A 49 4.66 -5.60 -30.56
N PHE A 50 4.45 -6.76 -29.92
CA PHE A 50 3.56 -6.89 -28.76
C PHE A 50 3.89 -8.15 -27.95
N ALA A 51 3.92 -8.01 -26.63
CA ALA A 51 3.84 -9.14 -25.70
C ALA A 51 3.00 -8.79 -24.46
N PHE A 52 2.40 -9.79 -23.81
CA PHE A 52 1.55 -9.54 -22.64
C PHE A 52 1.44 -10.68 -21.61
N GLU A 53 0.99 -10.32 -20.41
CA GLU A 53 0.69 -11.22 -19.29
C GLU A 53 -0.71 -10.91 -18.72
N GLU A 54 -1.46 -11.93 -18.30
CA GLU A 54 -2.84 -11.82 -17.79
C GLU A 54 -2.94 -10.90 -16.57
N ALA A 55 -1.87 -10.82 -15.79
CA ALA A 55 -1.67 -9.88 -14.69
C ALA A 55 -1.37 -8.45 -15.20
N ILE A 56 -2.18 -7.97 -16.16
CA ILE A 56 -2.20 -6.62 -16.74
C ILE A 56 -0.79 -6.11 -17.14
N GLY A 57 0.06 -7.02 -17.64
CA GLY A 57 1.39 -6.69 -18.12
C GLY A 57 1.38 -6.56 -19.64
N PHE A 58 1.85 -5.45 -20.18
CA PHE A 58 1.93 -5.22 -21.63
C PHE A 58 3.31 -4.68 -22.00
N MET A 59 3.85 -5.16 -23.12
CA MET A 59 5.13 -4.74 -23.69
C MET A 59 4.91 -4.31 -25.13
N PHE A 60 5.45 -3.15 -25.47
CA PHE A 60 5.56 -2.62 -26.83
C PHE A 60 7.04 -2.25 -27.09
N PRO A 61 7.48 -2.04 -28.35
CA PRO A 61 8.89 -1.81 -28.70
C PRO A 61 9.45 -0.46 -28.21
N VAL A 62 9.57 -0.31 -26.89
CA VAL A 62 10.09 0.85 -26.17
C VAL A 62 10.99 0.37 -25.02
N VAL A 63 10.51 -0.61 -24.25
CA VAL A 63 11.26 -1.33 -23.20
C VAL A 63 10.88 -2.81 -23.20
N HIS A 64 11.78 -3.69 -22.76
CA HIS A 64 11.52 -5.13 -22.62
C HIS A 64 10.91 -5.52 -21.26
N ASP A 65 10.11 -4.61 -20.68
CA ASP A 65 9.38 -4.81 -19.42
C ASP A 65 7.92 -4.30 -19.53
N LYS A 66 7.14 -4.38 -18.46
CA LYS A 66 5.74 -3.92 -18.39
C LYS A 66 5.65 -2.41 -18.47
N ASP A 67 5.16 -1.87 -19.59
CA ASP A 67 4.91 -0.43 -19.77
C ASP A 67 3.42 -0.13 -19.99
N GLY A 68 2.76 0.31 -18.91
CA GLY A 68 1.37 0.76 -18.94
C GLY A 68 1.15 2.12 -19.64
N ILE A 69 2.18 2.95 -19.77
CA ILE A 69 2.11 4.25 -20.46
C ILE A 69 2.14 4.02 -21.98
N SER A 70 3.09 3.22 -22.48
CA SER A 70 3.08 2.81 -23.89
C SER A 70 1.81 2.07 -24.26
N ALA A 71 1.30 1.17 -23.39
CA ALA A 71 0.02 0.50 -23.61
C ALA A 71 -1.16 1.47 -23.71
N LEU A 72 -1.23 2.48 -22.83
CA LEU A 72 -2.24 3.53 -22.90
C LEU A 72 -2.13 4.35 -24.19
N VAL A 73 -0.92 4.75 -24.60
CA VAL A 73 -0.70 5.52 -25.83
C VAL A 73 -1.12 4.73 -27.08
N VAL A 74 -0.75 3.45 -27.18
CA VAL A 74 -1.18 2.57 -28.29
C VAL A 74 -2.71 2.38 -28.29
N PHE A 75 -3.33 2.23 -27.12
CA PHE A 75 -4.78 2.14 -27.02
C PHE A 75 -5.50 3.44 -27.43
N LEU A 76 -4.96 4.60 -27.08
CA LEU A 76 -5.48 5.91 -27.51
C LEU A 76 -5.31 6.12 -29.03
N GLN A 77 -4.21 5.64 -29.63
CA GLN A 77 -4.02 5.64 -31.09
C GLN A 77 -5.06 4.76 -31.79
N LEU A 78 -5.32 3.55 -31.26
CA LEU A 78 -6.39 2.66 -31.74
C LEU A 78 -7.76 3.35 -31.64
N TYR A 79 -8.07 3.94 -30.49
CA TYR A 79 -9.37 4.60 -30.27
C TYR A 79 -9.59 5.81 -31.20
N ASN A 80 -8.59 6.68 -31.36
CA ASN A 80 -8.61 7.80 -32.31
C ASN A 80 -8.83 7.34 -33.76
N LYS A 81 -8.23 6.20 -34.15
CA LYS A 81 -8.47 5.60 -35.46
C LYS A 81 -9.92 5.11 -35.61
N LEU A 82 -10.41 4.32 -34.65
CA LEU A 82 -11.77 3.77 -34.69
C LEU A 82 -12.86 4.85 -34.69
N LEU A 83 -12.66 5.95 -33.94
CA LEU A 83 -13.53 7.13 -33.97
C LEU A 83 -13.64 7.75 -35.37
N LYS A 84 -12.53 7.84 -36.11
CA LYS A 84 -12.50 8.35 -37.50
C LYS A 84 -13.14 7.39 -38.50
N GLU A 85 -13.09 6.09 -38.21
CA GLU A 85 -13.72 5.02 -38.99
C GLU A 85 -15.21 4.82 -38.63
N GLY A 86 -15.72 5.49 -37.58
CA GLY A 86 -17.10 5.37 -37.09
C GLY A 86 -17.41 4.07 -36.32
N ILE A 87 -16.39 3.30 -35.94
CA ILE A 87 -16.49 1.97 -35.33
C ILE A 87 -16.34 2.09 -33.81
N LYS A 88 -17.19 1.40 -33.02
CA LYS A 88 -17.04 1.35 -31.55
C LYS A 88 -16.01 0.31 -31.12
N LEU A 89 -15.37 0.53 -29.96
CA LEU A 89 -14.40 -0.43 -29.38
C LEU A 89 -14.97 -1.85 -29.21
N GLY A 90 -16.22 -1.98 -28.76
CA GLY A 90 -16.89 -3.28 -28.63
C GLY A 90 -17.13 -3.96 -29.98
N GLU A 91 -17.57 -3.22 -30.99
CA GLU A 91 -17.74 -3.73 -32.37
C GLU A 91 -16.40 -4.16 -32.96
N ARG A 92 -15.30 -3.46 -32.63
CA ARG A 92 -13.95 -3.85 -33.06
C ARG A 92 -13.46 -5.10 -32.35
N LEU A 93 -13.75 -5.26 -31.05
CA LEU A 93 -13.42 -6.49 -30.32
C LEU A 93 -14.21 -7.69 -30.88
N GLU A 94 -15.49 -7.50 -31.18
CA GLU A 94 -16.34 -8.53 -31.77
C GLU A 94 -15.81 -8.98 -33.13
N GLN A 95 -15.41 -8.06 -34.02
CA GLN A 95 -14.71 -8.38 -35.27
C GLN A 95 -13.44 -9.22 -35.08
N LEU A 96 -12.71 -9.03 -33.97
CA LEU A 96 -11.52 -9.81 -33.66
C LEU A 96 -11.90 -11.21 -33.17
N TYR A 97 -12.92 -11.36 -32.33
CA TYR A 97 -13.43 -12.66 -31.90
C TYR A 97 -14.04 -13.46 -33.06
N SER A 98 -14.91 -12.87 -33.88
CA SER A 98 -15.45 -13.54 -35.07
C SER A 98 -14.35 -13.97 -36.06
N LYS A 99 -13.21 -13.26 -36.10
CA LYS A 99 -12.08 -13.61 -36.97
C LYS A 99 -11.16 -14.68 -36.38
N TYR A 100 -10.82 -14.63 -35.09
CA TYR A 100 -9.77 -15.48 -34.48
C TYR A 100 -10.29 -16.54 -33.51
N GLY A 101 -11.57 -16.51 -33.16
CA GLY A 101 -12.22 -17.33 -32.13
C GLY A 101 -12.60 -16.47 -30.91
N TYR A 102 -13.67 -16.84 -30.22
CA TYR A 102 -14.10 -16.20 -28.98
C TYR A 102 -13.33 -16.83 -27.83
N PHE A 103 -12.59 -16.01 -27.08
CA PHE A 103 -11.81 -16.44 -25.93
C PHE A 103 -12.44 -15.92 -24.64
N LYS A 104 -12.59 -16.80 -23.64
CA LYS A 104 -13.07 -16.46 -22.30
C LYS A 104 -12.13 -17.08 -21.28
N GLN A 105 -11.79 -16.32 -20.23
CA GLN A 105 -10.95 -16.79 -19.14
C GLN A 105 -11.70 -16.75 -17.80
N CYS A 106 -11.52 -17.79 -16.98
CA CYS A 106 -11.99 -17.88 -15.60
C CYS A 106 -10.78 -18.28 -14.74
N ASN A 107 -10.21 -17.29 -14.06
CA ASN A 107 -8.96 -17.40 -13.32
C ASN A 107 -9.22 -17.15 -11.83
N GLY A 108 -8.55 -17.89 -10.95
CA GLY A 108 -8.74 -17.80 -9.50
C GLY A 108 -7.63 -18.50 -8.71
N TYR A 109 -7.78 -18.57 -7.40
CA TYR A 109 -6.85 -19.28 -6.53
C TYR A 109 -7.52 -19.77 -5.25
N TYR A 110 -6.91 -20.78 -4.63
CA TYR A 110 -7.23 -21.28 -3.29
C TYR A 110 -6.05 -20.99 -2.37
N ILE A 111 -6.31 -20.54 -1.14
CA ILE A 111 -5.27 -20.39 -0.12
C ILE A 111 -4.98 -21.79 0.46
N THR A 112 -3.70 -22.18 0.50
CA THR A 112 -3.28 -23.54 0.87
C THR A 112 -1.79 -23.60 1.23
N THR A 113 -1.38 -24.57 2.05
CA THR A 113 0.02 -24.79 2.43
C THR A 113 0.78 -25.58 1.35
N PRO A 114 2.13 -25.54 1.32
CA PRO A 114 2.93 -26.38 0.42
C PRO A 114 2.59 -27.86 0.54
N ALA A 115 2.52 -28.41 1.76
CA ALA A 115 2.17 -29.82 1.98
C ALA A 115 0.81 -30.23 1.38
N VAL A 116 -0.20 -29.36 1.45
CA VAL A 116 -1.52 -29.63 0.83
C VAL A 116 -1.47 -29.45 -0.70
N GLN A 117 -0.58 -28.62 -1.24
CA GLN A 117 -0.29 -28.60 -2.67
C GLN A 117 0.39 -29.91 -3.09
N ASP A 118 1.40 -30.39 -2.36
CA ASP A 118 2.08 -31.66 -2.61
C ASP A 118 1.07 -32.81 -2.58
N GLU A 119 0.17 -32.88 -1.59
CA GLU A 119 -0.92 -33.87 -1.53
C GLU A 119 -1.84 -33.81 -2.76
N ILE A 120 -2.30 -32.60 -3.16
CA ILE A 120 -3.19 -32.41 -4.31
C ILE A 120 -2.50 -32.85 -5.61
N PHE A 121 -1.26 -32.41 -5.85
CA PHE A 121 -0.53 -32.74 -7.07
C PHE A 121 -0.04 -34.19 -7.09
N ASN A 122 0.30 -34.79 -5.95
CA ASN A 122 0.62 -36.22 -5.86
C ASN A 122 -0.63 -37.08 -6.07
N CYS A 123 -1.80 -36.63 -5.60
CA CYS A 123 -3.09 -37.25 -5.94
C CYS A 123 -3.37 -37.16 -7.45
N ILE A 124 -3.17 -36.00 -8.07
CA ILE A 124 -3.28 -35.86 -9.53
C ILE A 124 -2.27 -36.78 -10.26
N ARG A 125 -1.01 -36.84 -9.82
CA ARG A 125 0.06 -37.66 -10.41
C ARG A 125 -0.09 -39.16 -10.15
N SER A 126 -0.87 -39.59 -9.15
CA SER A 126 -1.14 -41.01 -8.88
C SER A 126 -2.08 -41.62 -9.92
N THR A 127 -2.81 -40.80 -10.69
CA THR A 127 -3.67 -41.24 -11.80
C THR A 127 -2.92 -41.80 -13.02
N LYS A 128 -1.56 -41.84 -12.99
CA LYS A 128 -0.70 -42.23 -14.12
C LYS A 128 -1.08 -43.60 -14.74
N PRO A 129 -1.12 -43.73 -16.08
CA PRO A 129 -0.93 -42.67 -17.08
C PRO A 129 -2.07 -41.64 -17.02
N TYR A 130 -1.71 -40.36 -17.17
CA TYR A 130 -2.58 -39.21 -16.87
C TYR A 130 -3.98 -39.31 -17.51
N PRO A 131 -5.01 -38.68 -16.91
CA PRO A 131 -6.40 -38.95 -17.26
C PRO A 131 -6.68 -38.74 -18.75
N SER A 132 -7.32 -39.71 -19.40
CA SER A 132 -7.73 -39.59 -20.80
C SER A 132 -8.92 -38.64 -21.00
N HIS A 133 -9.66 -38.35 -19.92
CA HIS A 133 -10.84 -37.50 -19.89
C HIS A 133 -10.90 -36.69 -18.59
N ILE A 134 -11.52 -35.50 -18.64
CA ILE A 134 -11.95 -34.72 -17.49
C ILE A 134 -13.43 -34.36 -17.68
N GLY A 135 -14.31 -34.97 -16.88
CA GLY A 135 -15.75 -34.95 -17.12
C GLY A 135 -16.07 -35.54 -18.50
N ASN A 136 -16.82 -34.80 -19.32
CA ASN A 136 -17.19 -35.20 -20.67
C ASN A 136 -16.13 -34.89 -21.73
N TYR A 137 -15.05 -34.18 -21.39
CA TYR A 137 -14.07 -33.71 -22.35
C TYR A 137 -12.86 -34.64 -22.39
N ARG A 138 -12.46 -35.07 -23.58
CA ARG A 138 -11.23 -35.83 -23.79
C ARG A 138 -10.03 -34.92 -23.59
N VAL A 139 -9.02 -35.39 -22.85
CA VAL A 139 -7.72 -34.72 -22.76
C VAL A 139 -7.02 -34.85 -24.11
N ASN A 140 -6.76 -33.71 -24.75
CA ASN A 140 -5.87 -33.61 -25.91
C ASN A 140 -4.43 -33.84 -25.46
N SER A 141 -4.02 -33.07 -24.44
CA SER A 141 -2.64 -33.01 -23.99
C SER A 141 -2.48 -32.65 -22.52
N TRP A 142 -1.33 -33.05 -21.97
CA TRP A 142 -0.98 -32.94 -20.57
C TRP A 142 0.50 -32.57 -20.41
N ARG A 143 0.75 -31.44 -19.74
CA ARG A 143 2.05 -30.87 -19.42
C ARG A 143 2.20 -30.80 -17.91
N ASP A 144 3.20 -31.45 -17.35
CA ASP A 144 3.57 -31.40 -15.93
C ASP A 144 5.02 -30.89 -15.82
N LEU A 145 5.17 -29.59 -15.55
CA LEU A 145 6.46 -28.90 -15.54
C LEU A 145 7.29 -29.21 -14.28
N THR A 146 6.73 -29.91 -13.31
CA THR A 146 7.47 -30.47 -12.17
C THR A 146 8.09 -31.82 -12.54
N MET A 147 7.35 -32.64 -13.29
CA MET A 147 7.81 -33.96 -13.74
C MET A 147 8.69 -33.89 -14.99
N GLY A 148 8.77 -32.74 -15.66
CA GLY A 148 9.49 -32.59 -16.92
C GLY A 148 8.81 -33.33 -18.09
N TYR A 149 7.48 -33.33 -18.13
CA TYR A 149 6.69 -34.06 -19.12
C TYR A 149 5.72 -33.14 -19.89
N ASP A 150 5.66 -33.25 -21.22
CA ASP A 150 4.66 -32.58 -22.06
C ASP A 150 4.20 -33.49 -23.21
N SER A 151 2.93 -33.89 -23.22
CA SER A 151 2.41 -34.77 -24.29
C SER A 151 2.16 -34.06 -25.62
N ASP A 152 2.25 -32.72 -25.71
CA ASP A 152 2.18 -32.00 -26.99
C ASP A 152 3.52 -32.01 -27.76
N THR A 153 4.60 -32.61 -27.20
CA THR A 153 5.94 -32.71 -27.84
C THR A 153 6.34 -34.14 -28.20
N VAL A 154 7.21 -34.29 -29.21
CA VAL A 154 7.63 -35.58 -29.80
C VAL A 154 8.49 -36.43 -28.87
N ASP A 155 9.41 -35.79 -28.16
CA ASP A 155 10.28 -36.37 -27.14
C ASP A 155 9.63 -36.43 -25.74
N HIS A 156 8.40 -35.90 -25.64
CA HIS A 156 7.65 -35.67 -24.42
C HIS A 156 8.31 -34.73 -23.39
N LEU A 157 9.26 -33.90 -23.82
CA LEU A 157 9.92 -32.88 -22.98
C LEU A 157 9.23 -31.51 -23.16
N PRO A 158 8.93 -30.76 -22.08
CA PRO A 158 8.33 -29.44 -22.19
C PRO A 158 9.22 -28.41 -22.91
N THR A 159 8.59 -27.58 -23.75
CA THR A 159 9.24 -26.39 -24.34
C THR A 159 9.36 -25.21 -23.37
N LEU A 160 8.61 -25.25 -22.27
CA LEU A 160 8.75 -24.33 -21.13
C LEU A 160 9.77 -24.88 -20.13
N HIS A 161 10.46 -23.99 -19.41
CA HIS A 161 11.45 -24.40 -18.40
C HIS A 161 10.81 -25.29 -17.31
N VAL A 162 11.51 -26.38 -16.98
CA VAL A 162 11.12 -27.41 -16.03
C VAL A 162 11.69 -27.07 -14.66
N ASP A 163 10.85 -27.09 -13.63
CA ASP A 163 11.25 -26.83 -12.25
C ASP A 163 10.64 -27.91 -11.33
N PRO A 164 11.43 -28.93 -10.94
CA PRO A 164 10.97 -30.00 -10.04
C PRO A 164 10.55 -29.53 -8.64
N SER A 165 10.90 -28.30 -8.24
CA SER A 165 10.46 -27.70 -6.98
C SER A 165 9.14 -26.94 -7.09
N SER A 166 8.70 -26.61 -8.30
CA SER A 166 7.50 -25.79 -8.54
C SER A 166 6.38 -26.60 -9.18
N HIS A 167 5.24 -26.66 -8.49
CA HIS A 167 4.08 -27.43 -8.93
C HIS A 167 3.31 -26.73 -10.04
N MET A 168 3.27 -27.30 -11.25
CA MET A 168 2.52 -26.73 -12.38
C MET A 168 2.10 -27.80 -13.39
N ILE A 169 0.79 -27.95 -13.57
CA ILE A 169 0.17 -28.86 -14.54
C ILE A 169 -0.79 -28.07 -15.44
N THR A 170 -0.62 -28.21 -16.75
CA THR A 170 -1.53 -27.70 -17.79
C THR A 170 -2.10 -28.87 -18.56
N CYS A 171 -3.40 -28.89 -18.80
CA CYS A 171 -4.02 -29.81 -19.75
C CYS A 171 -4.95 -29.08 -20.72
N LYS A 172 -4.97 -29.53 -21.98
CA LYS A 172 -5.88 -29.06 -23.01
C LYS A 172 -6.94 -30.12 -23.25
N LEU A 173 -8.21 -29.72 -23.29
CA LEU A 173 -9.37 -30.57 -23.45
C LEU A 173 -10.03 -30.28 -24.81
N LEU A 174 -10.39 -31.34 -25.54
CA LEU A 174 -11.16 -31.23 -26.78
C LEU A 174 -12.64 -31.02 -26.48
N THR A 175 -13.28 -30.08 -27.18
CA THR A 175 -14.75 -30.04 -27.29
C THR A 175 -15.20 -30.95 -28.45
N PRO A 176 -16.49 -31.26 -28.61
CA PRO A 176 -17.01 -31.96 -29.78
C PRO A 176 -16.91 -31.19 -31.11
N ASN A 177 -16.40 -29.95 -31.11
CA ASN A 177 -16.40 -29.06 -32.27
C ASN A 177 -14.96 -28.67 -32.65
N LYS A 178 -14.75 -28.43 -33.94
CA LYS A 178 -13.42 -28.18 -34.50
C LYS A 178 -12.87 -26.79 -34.12
N ASP A 179 -11.56 -26.71 -33.93
CA ASP A 179 -10.77 -25.49 -33.62
C ASP A 179 -11.09 -24.83 -32.27
N GLU A 180 -11.88 -25.52 -31.43
CA GLU A 180 -12.22 -25.18 -30.05
C GLU A 180 -11.39 -25.96 -29.03
N PHE A 181 -11.27 -25.43 -27.82
CA PHE A 181 -10.69 -26.15 -26.68
C PHE A 181 -11.08 -25.53 -25.34
N ILE A 182 -10.89 -26.30 -24.26
CA ILE A 182 -10.77 -25.76 -22.89
C ILE A 182 -9.34 -26.06 -22.42
N ARG A 183 -8.55 -25.05 -22.09
CA ARG A 183 -7.25 -25.22 -21.40
C ARG A 183 -7.45 -24.97 -19.92
N PHE A 184 -7.00 -25.92 -19.10
CA PHE A 184 -6.97 -25.83 -17.66
C PHE A 184 -5.51 -25.84 -17.20
N THR A 185 -5.12 -24.90 -16.36
CA THR A 185 -3.79 -24.84 -15.75
C THR A 185 -3.92 -24.68 -14.25
N VAL A 186 -3.36 -25.60 -13.49
CA VAL A 186 -3.26 -25.54 -12.04
C VAL A 186 -1.79 -25.45 -11.64
N ARG A 187 -1.46 -24.56 -10.71
CA ARG A 187 -0.08 -24.34 -10.26
C ARG A 187 0.02 -23.83 -8.83
N GLY A 188 1.13 -24.11 -8.18
CA GLY A 188 1.54 -23.36 -7.00
C GLY A 188 1.98 -21.94 -7.34
N SER A 189 1.85 -21.05 -6.36
CA SER A 189 2.56 -19.77 -6.34
C SER A 189 3.88 -19.96 -5.60
N GLY A 190 4.99 -19.48 -6.18
CA GLY A 190 6.33 -19.63 -5.56
C GLY A 190 6.63 -18.61 -4.44
N THR A 191 5.72 -17.64 -4.24
CA THR A 191 5.90 -16.50 -3.31
C THR A 191 4.68 -16.29 -2.40
N GLU A 192 3.68 -17.17 -2.45
CA GLU A 192 2.43 -17.04 -1.71
C GLU A 192 1.85 -18.43 -1.38
N PRO A 193 1.15 -18.63 -0.25
CA PRO A 193 0.44 -19.88 0.06
C PRO A 193 -0.85 -20.02 -0.78
N LYS A 194 -0.71 -20.09 -2.11
CA LYS A 194 -1.82 -20.04 -3.09
C LYS A 194 -1.66 -21.07 -4.21
N LEU A 195 -2.68 -21.90 -4.38
CA LEU A 195 -2.88 -22.76 -5.55
C LEU A 195 -3.67 -21.98 -6.60
N LYS A 196 -3.02 -21.51 -7.66
CA LYS A 196 -3.63 -20.73 -8.74
C LYS A 196 -4.20 -21.64 -9.81
N VAL A 197 -5.41 -21.33 -10.27
CA VAL A 197 -6.16 -22.08 -11.27
C VAL A 197 -6.59 -21.12 -12.38
N TYR A 198 -6.33 -21.52 -13.62
CA TYR A 198 -6.62 -20.76 -14.82
C TYR A 198 -7.40 -21.64 -15.79
N ILE A 199 -8.53 -21.15 -16.28
CA ILE A 199 -9.35 -21.84 -17.28
C ILE A 199 -9.51 -20.88 -18.46
N GLU A 200 -9.13 -21.30 -19.66
CA GLU A 200 -9.47 -20.60 -20.90
C GLU A 200 -10.30 -21.51 -21.80
N ALA A 201 -11.44 -21.01 -22.27
CA ALA A 201 -12.20 -21.62 -23.35
C ALA A 201 -12.03 -20.81 -24.64
N LYS A 202 -11.86 -21.52 -25.77
CA LYS A 202 -11.95 -20.98 -27.12
C LYS A 202 -13.11 -21.65 -27.84
N ALA A 203 -14.02 -20.86 -28.41
CA ALA A 203 -15.13 -21.36 -29.21
C ALA A 203 -15.42 -20.52 -30.46
N GLU A 204 -16.34 -21.01 -31.30
CA GLU A 204 -16.83 -20.30 -32.50
C GLU A 204 -17.66 -19.05 -32.18
N ASN A 205 -18.35 -19.00 -31.03
CA ASN A 205 -19.17 -17.87 -30.60
C ASN A 205 -19.18 -17.72 -29.06
N GLU A 206 -19.56 -16.53 -28.57
CA GLU A 206 -19.51 -16.17 -27.15
C GLU A 206 -20.23 -17.18 -26.24
N ASN A 207 -21.47 -17.55 -26.57
CA ASN A 207 -22.28 -18.48 -25.77
C ASN A 207 -21.65 -19.88 -25.62
N ARG A 208 -20.77 -20.27 -26.55
CA ARG A 208 -20.07 -21.57 -26.54
C ARG A 208 -18.65 -21.47 -25.96
N ALA A 209 -18.10 -20.26 -25.84
CA ALA A 209 -16.90 -19.96 -25.07
C ALA A 209 -17.23 -19.70 -23.60
N ASP A 210 -18.49 -19.47 -23.25
CA ASP A 210 -18.87 -19.11 -21.89
C ASP A 210 -18.61 -20.25 -20.89
N ILE A 211 -17.87 -19.88 -19.84
CA ILE A 211 -17.45 -20.73 -18.72
C ILE A 211 -17.97 -20.18 -17.38
N SER A 212 -18.90 -19.20 -17.42
CA SER A 212 -19.54 -18.59 -16.25
C SER A 212 -20.78 -19.35 -15.76
N ASP A 213 -20.64 -20.64 -15.42
CA ASP A 213 -21.62 -21.23 -14.47
C ASP A 213 -21.48 -20.48 -13.14
N ASP A 214 -22.61 -20.02 -12.61
CA ASP A 214 -22.71 -19.20 -11.39
C ASP A 214 -22.28 -19.95 -10.10
N LYS A 215 -21.81 -21.19 -10.26
CA LYS A 215 -21.17 -22.06 -9.26
C LYS A 215 -19.64 -22.12 -9.35
N PHE A 216 -19.05 -21.78 -10.50
CA PHE A 216 -17.59 -21.79 -10.73
C PHE A 216 -16.91 -20.45 -10.42
N THR A 217 -17.68 -19.37 -10.26
CA THR A 217 -17.15 -18.10 -9.73
C THR A 217 -16.68 -18.28 -8.27
N PRO A 218 -15.43 -17.91 -7.91
CA PRO A 218 -14.93 -17.98 -6.53
C PRO A 218 -15.62 -16.97 -5.60
N LYS A 219 -16.87 -17.27 -5.19
CA LYS A 219 -17.74 -16.37 -4.42
C LYS A 219 -17.26 -16.17 -2.97
N SER A 220 -16.38 -15.19 -2.82
CA SER A 220 -16.03 -14.45 -1.59
C SER A 220 -15.14 -15.17 -0.55
N LYS A 221 -14.50 -14.34 0.27
CA LYS A 221 -13.62 -14.71 1.38
C LYS A 221 -14.38 -15.54 2.43
N LYS A 222 -14.02 -16.82 2.63
CA LYS A 222 -14.41 -17.60 3.81
C LYS A 222 -13.20 -18.30 4.43
N LYS A 223 -12.85 -17.93 5.66
CA LYS A 223 -12.01 -18.77 6.54
C LYS A 223 -12.82 -20.03 6.88
N SER A 224 -12.27 -21.22 6.66
CA SER A 224 -12.85 -22.49 7.13
C SER A 224 -11.76 -23.55 7.28
N THR A 225 -11.40 -23.88 8.52
CA THR A 225 -10.40 -24.88 8.88
C THR A 225 -11.01 -26.30 8.80
N ASP A 226 -11.39 -26.73 7.60
CA ASP A 226 -12.00 -28.04 7.33
C ASP A 226 -11.43 -28.64 6.04
N ILE A 227 -10.32 -29.37 6.18
CA ILE A 227 -9.59 -29.98 5.05
C ILE A 227 -10.48 -30.92 4.20
N TYR A 228 -11.46 -31.58 4.85
CA TYR A 228 -12.43 -32.45 4.20
C TYR A 228 -13.30 -31.75 3.14
N LYS A 229 -13.52 -30.43 3.22
CA LYS A 229 -14.34 -29.69 2.24
C LYS A 229 -13.58 -29.33 0.96
N VAL A 230 -12.24 -29.20 1.03
CA VAL A 230 -11.40 -28.93 -0.14
C VAL A 230 -11.28 -30.19 -0.99
N LEU A 231 -11.04 -31.34 -0.36
CA LEU A 231 -11.13 -32.66 -0.99
C LEU A 231 -12.51 -32.89 -1.61
N LEU A 232 -13.61 -32.57 -0.90
CA LEU A 232 -14.96 -32.67 -1.44
C LEU A 232 -15.21 -31.78 -2.67
N GLY A 233 -14.49 -30.66 -2.83
CA GLY A 233 -14.55 -29.80 -4.03
C GLY A 233 -13.92 -30.46 -5.25
N VAL A 234 -12.69 -30.99 -5.12
CA VAL A 234 -12.01 -31.76 -6.18
C VAL A 234 -12.79 -33.04 -6.50
N ILE A 235 -13.33 -33.70 -5.48
CA ILE A 235 -14.23 -34.85 -5.62
C ILE A 235 -15.58 -34.46 -6.25
N PHE A 236 -16.03 -33.20 -6.19
CA PHE A 236 -17.21 -32.74 -6.92
C PHE A 236 -16.95 -32.62 -8.43
N THR A 237 -15.73 -32.22 -8.82
CA THR A 237 -15.26 -32.26 -10.22
C THR A 237 -15.23 -33.70 -10.74
N ILE A 238 -14.86 -34.66 -9.87
CA ILE A 238 -14.95 -36.10 -10.17
C ILE A 238 -16.40 -36.60 -10.10
N GLY A 239 -17.24 -36.03 -9.24
CA GLY A 239 -18.65 -36.38 -9.07
C GLY A 239 -19.51 -36.14 -10.32
N LEU A 240 -19.06 -35.26 -11.22
CA LEU A 240 -19.70 -35.10 -12.53
C LEU A 240 -19.54 -36.33 -13.44
N PHE A 241 -18.47 -37.13 -13.30
CA PHE A 241 -18.34 -38.41 -14.01
C PHE A 241 -19.44 -39.40 -13.63
N TYR A 242 -19.93 -39.38 -12.38
CA TYR A 242 -20.94 -40.33 -11.91
C TYR A 242 -22.29 -40.15 -12.62
N LYS A 243 -22.54 -38.98 -13.24
CA LYS A 243 -23.83 -38.67 -13.88
C LYS A 243 -23.92 -39.09 -15.36
N LEU A 244 -22.86 -39.63 -15.96
CA LEU A 244 -22.81 -39.96 -17.39
C LEU A 244 -22.43 -41.42 -17.73
N PHE A 245 -22.31 -42.31 -16.74
CA PHE A 245 -21.97 -43.73 -16.94
C PHE A 245 -23.09 -44.73 -16.64
N VAL A 246 -24.37 -44.29 -16.67
CA VAL A 246 -25.53 -45.19 -16.45
C VAL A 246 -26.30 -45.53 -17.73
N HIS A 247 -26.24 -44.71 -18.80
CA HIS A 247 -26.87 -45.00 -20.11
C HIS A 247 -26.05 -44.38 -21.27
N GLY A 248 -25.66 -45.18 -22.28
CA GLY A 248 -25.08 -44.76 -23.58
C GLY A 248 -26.09 -44.90 -24.74
N PRO A 249 -25.70 -44.97 -26.05
CA PRO A 249 -24.37 -45.09 -26.70
C PRO A 249 -23.99 -43.90 -27.66
N SER A 250 -22.70 -43.56 -27.94
CA SER A 250 -21.74 -44.03 -29.00
C SER A 250 -22.09 -43.64 -30.47
N PRO A 251 -21.17 -43.46 -31.47
CA PRO A 251 -19.67 -43.58 -31.52
C PRO A 251 -18.85 -42.47 -32.28
N ASN A 252 -17.49 -42.59 -32.25
CA ASN A 252 -16.42 -42.12 -33.23
C ASN A 252 -16.13 -40.59 -33.47
N GLU A 253 -14.91 -40.09 -33.83
CA GLU A 253 -13.52 -40.62 -33.89
C GLU A 253 -12.39 -39.52 -33.97
N THR A 254 -11.16 -39.86 -33.50
CA THR A 254 -9.76 -39.50 -33.96
C THR A 254 -9.37 -38.05 -34.41
N GLN A 255 -8.48 -37.26 -33.73
CA GLN A 255 -6.97 -37.19 -33.68
C GLN A 255 -6.28 -36.67 -35.01
N ARG A 256 -5.12 -35.95 -35.14
CA ARG A 256 -3.79 -35.82 -34.45
C ARG A 256 -3.00 -34.49 -34.76
N ASN A 257 -1.95 -34.17 -33.95
CA ASN A 257 -0.53 -33.69 -34.19
C ASN A 257 -0.18 -32.66 -35.33
N LEU A 258 0.91 -31.83 -35.39
CA LEU A 258 2.13 -31.39 -34.61
C LEU A 258 2.71 -30.08 -35.32
N ASP A 259 3.93 -29.50 -35.26
CA ASP A 259 5.31 -29.77 -34.70
C ASP A 259 6.25 -28.49 -34.64
N ALA A 260 7.47 -28.64 -34.06
CA ALA A 260 8.83 -28.03 -34.22
C ALA A 260 9.17 -26.70 -35.00
N SER A 261 10.29 -25.93 -34.76
CA SER A 261 11.30 -25.81 -33.66
C SER A 261 12.39 -24.69 -33.88
N PHE A 262 13.11 -24.25 -32.81
CA PHE A 262 14.47 -23.59 -32.74
C PHE A 262 14.69 -22.20 -33.47
N ASN A 263 15.81 -21.43 -33.46
CA ASN A 263 17.01 -21.10 -32.61
C ASN A 263 17.66 -19.76 -33.13
N ALA A 264 18.68 -19.04 -32.60
CA ALA A 264 19.35 -18.89 -31.27
C ALA A 264 20.13 -17.50 -31.18
N GLU A 265 20.44 -17.04 -29.95
CA GLU A 265 21.51 -16.13 -29.41
C GLU A 265 22.16 -14.89 -30.11
N SER A 266 22.53 -13.87 -29.28
CA SER A 266 23.80 -13.05 -29.35
C SER A 266 23.95 -12.04 -28.16
N HIS A 267 25.05 -11.25 -28.11
CA HIS A 267 25.52 -10.44 -26.95
C HIS A 267 25.47 -8.89 -27.16
N VAL A 268 26.33 -8.12 -26.45
CA VAL A 268 26.54 -6.64 -26.47
C VAL A 268 25.51 -5.81 -25.67
N ALA A 269 25.81 -4.65 -25.05
CA ALA A 269 26.88 -4.21 -24.10
C ALA A 269 26.62 -2.74 -23.65
N ASP A 270 27.28 -2.25 -22.58
CA ASP A 270 27.01 -0.95 -21.93
C ASP A 270 28.09 0.14 -22.12
N THR A 271 27.68 1.42 -22.06
CA THR A 271 28.54 2.62 -21.88
C THR A 271 27.80 3.71 -21.10
N GLU A 272 28.42 4.28 -20.06
CA GLU A 272 27.84 5.31 -19.18
C GLU A 272 28.00 6.74 -19.71
N VAL A 273 27.22 7.70 -19.17
CA VAL A 273 27.30 9.15 -19.47
C VAL A 273 27.32 9.96 -18.16
N ASN A 274 28.13 11.00 -18.10
CA ASN A 274 28.40 11.79 -16.89
C ASN A 274 27.34 12.89 -16.65
N PRO A 275 26.67 12.99 -15.47
CA PRO A 275 25.61 13.98 -15.24
C PRO A 275 26.03 15.46 -15.21
N ALA A 276 27.32 15.77 -15.06
CA ALA A 276 27.78 17.12 -14.70
C ALA A 276 27.62 18.20 -15.79
N GLU A 277 27.44 17.82 -17.07
CA GLU A 277 27.43 18.77 -18.20
C GLU A 277 26.03 19.33 -18.56
N ALA A 278 24.99 18.98 -17.80
CA ALA A 278 23.59 19.24 -18.14
C ALA A 278 22.95 20.47 -17.44
N MET A 279 23.74 21.39 -16.87
CA MET A 279 23.20 22.60 -16.24
C MET A 279 22.75 23.65 -17.27
N VAL A 280 21.45 23.72 -17.53
CA VAL A 280 20.82 24.80 -18.31
C VAL A 280 20.61 26.01 -17.40
N THR A 281 21.35 27.09 -17.65
CA THR A 281 21.15 28.37 -16.94
C THR A 281 19.75 28.93 -17.25
N PRO A 282 18.92 29.27 -16.25
CA PRO A 282 17.66 29.97 -16.49
C PRO A 282 17.90 31.34 -17.15
N PRO A 283 17.06 31.79 -18.10
CA PRO A 283 17.16 33.14 -18.65
C PRO A 283 16.89 34.21 -17.58
N ASP A 284 17.77 35.21 -17.47
CA ASP A 284 17.61 36.32 -16.53
C ASP A 284 16.25 37.04 -16.72
N GLN A 285 15.47 37.08 -15.63
CA GLN A 285 14.32 37.96 -15.42
C GLN A 285 13.36 38.13 -16.62
N MET A 286 12.74 37.02 -17.06
CA MET A 286 11.60 37.12 -17.96
C MET A 286 10.42 37.85 -17.29
N ASN A 287 9.88 38.87 -17.96
CA ASN A 287 8.49 39.30 -17.77
C ASN A 287 7.55 38.18 -18.27
N LEU A 288 7.32 37.18 -17.42
CA LEU A 288 6.32 36.14 -17.66
C LEU A 288 4.91 36.77 -17.66
N ALA A 289 3.98 36.16 -18.40
CA ALA A 289 2.57 36.55 -18.32
C ALA A 289 2.00 36.22 -16.95
N GLU A 290 0.98 36.96 -16.49
CA GLU A 290 0.40 36.85 -15.14
C GLU A 290 -0.10 35.43 -14.76
N ASN A 291 -0.30 34.56 -15.75
CA ASN A 291 -0.74 33.17 -15.60
C ASN A 291 0.38 32.13 -15.86
N VAL A 292 1.66 32.52 -15.86
CA VAL A 292 2.82 31.65 -16.07
C VAL A 292 3.76 31.73 -14.87
N GLU A 293 3.70 30.70 -14.03
CA GLU A 293 4.59 30.53 -12.88
C GLU A 293 5.85 29.76 -13.27
N PHE A 294 7.01 30.16 -12.73
CA PHE A 294 8.27 29.43 -12.85
C PHE A 294 8.83 29.14 -11.46
N TYR A 295 9.31 27.91 -11.26
CA TYR A 295 9.91 27.46 -10.00
C TYR A 295 11.17 26.63 -10.28
N ASP A 296 12.32 27.17 -9.89
CA ASP A 296 13.54 26.38 -9.80
C ASP A 296 13.51 25.56 -8.50
N LEU A 297 13.32 24.25 -8.61
CA LEU A 297 13.23 23.36 -7.46
C LEU A 297 14.55 23.24 -6.68
N MET A 298 15.69 23.68 -7.23
CA MET A 298 16.96 23.74 -6.50
C MET A 298 16.96 24.81 -5.40
N GLN A 299 16.02 25.77 -5.44
CA GLN A 299 15.88 26.84 -4.45
C GLN A 299 15.00 26.45 -3.25
N TYR A 300 14.31 25.31 -3.32
CA TYR A 300 13.34 24.84 -2.30
C TYR A 300 13.76 23.50 -1.67
N GLN A 301 15.00 23.41 -1.18
CA GLN A 301 15.57 22.13 -0.71
C GLN A 301 15.38 21.87 0.79
N GLY A 302 15.19 22.90 1.62
CA GLY A 302 15.13 22.79 3.08
C GLY A 302 16.51 22.93 3.71
N THR A 303 16.70 23.99 4.50
CA THR A 303 17.98 24.37 5.12
C THR A 303 17.84 24.57 6.63
N PRO A 304 18.93 24.42 7.42
CA PRO A 304 18.96 24.80 8.84
C PRO A 304 18.53 26.24 9.08
N GLU A 305 18.97 27.15 8.20
CA GLU A 305 18.70 28.58 8.26
C GLU A 305 17.31 28.96 7.71
N GLY A 306 16.38 28.00 7.60
CA GLY A 306 15.09 28.15 6.91
C GLY A 306 14.29 29.40 7.30
N LYS A 307 14.28 29.76 8.59
CA LYS A 307 13.60 30.97 9.09
C LYS A 307 14.17 32.28 8.53
N SER A 308 15.49 32.36 8.34
CA SER A 308 16.18 33.51 7.73
C SER A 308 16.21 33.44 6.20
N ASN A 309 16.00 32.25 5.62
CA ASN A 309 15.89 32.01 4.18
C ASN A 309 14.42 32.11 3.68
N GLU A 310 13.49 32.56 4.54
CA GLU A 310 12.04 32.64 4.29
C GLU A 310 11.42 31.32 3.76
N GLU A 311 11.95 30.17 4.21
CA GLU A 311 11.53 28.85 3.72
C GLU A 311 10.11 28.49 4.14
N ILE A 312 9.31 28.07 3.16
CA ILE A 312 7.89 27.79 3.35
C ILE A 312 7.70 26.36 3.83
N VAL A 313 7.00 26.20 4.94
CA VAL A 313 6.66 24.94 5.60
C VAL A 313 5.22 24.57 5.28
N LEU A 314 4.98 23.32 4.87
CA LEU A 314 3.64 22.75 4.73
C LEU A 314 3.28 21.89 5.94
N LEU A 315 2.42 22.39 6.82
CA LEU A 315 1.88 21.64 7.96
C LEU A 315 0.67 20.79 7.53
N LEU A 316 0.81 19.46 7.65
CA LEU A 316 -0.18 18.47 7.25
C LEU A 316 -0.78 17.76 8.48
N VAL A 317 -2.11 17.90 8.65
CA VAL A 317 -2.84 17.39 9.81
C VAL A 317 -4.04 16.52 9.40
N PRO A 318 -3.96 15.19 9.54
CA PRO A 318 -5.10 14.30 9.37
C PRO A 318 -6.04 14.35 10.59
N LEU A 319 -7.36 14.34 10.35
CA LEU A 319 -8.39 14.56 11.37
C LEU A 319 -9.51 13.52 11.28
N ARG A 320 -9.88 12.94 12.42
CA ARG A 320 -10.99 11.98 12.55
C ARG A 320 -11.60 11.99 13.95
N ASN A 321 -12.87 12.37 14.08
CA ASN A 321 -13.58 12.51 15.37
C ASN A 321 -12.84 13.43 16.39
N ALA A 322 -12.13 14.43 15.88
CA ALA A 322 -11.20 15.28 16.62
C ALA A 322 -11.84 16.49 17.32
N GLU A 323 -13.17 16.70 17.26
CA GLU A 323 -13.85 17.90 17.78
C GLU A 323 -13.43 18.30 19.20
N LYS A 324 -13.17 17.31 20.07
CA LYS A 324 -12.73 17.52 21.47
C LYS A 324 -11.30 18.02 21.62
N VAL A 325 -10.40 17.62 20.72
CA VAL A 325 -8.95 17.92 20.78
C VAL A 325 -8.54 19.11 19.90
N LEU A 326 -9.38 19.56 18.96
CA LEU A 326 -9.16 20.79 18.21
C LEU A 326 -8.76 22.02 19.08
N PRO A 327 -9.38 22.30 20.26
CA PRO A 327 -8.96 23.41 21.12
C PRO A 327 -7.50 23.32 21.59
N LEU A 328 -6.99 22.11 21.79
CA LEU A 328 -5.61 21.83 22.19
C LEU A 328 -4.66 21.98 20.99
N MET A 329 -5.03 21.36 19.87
CA MET A 329 -4.31 21.47 18.60
C MET A 329 -4.08 22.94 18.20
N PHE A 330 -5.12 23.77 18.24
CA PHE A 330 -5.00 25.19 17.87
C PHE A 330 -4.10 25.98 18.83
N ARG A 331 -4.19 25.74 20.14
CA ARG A 331 -3.26 26.36 21.11
C ARG A 331 -1.82 25.94 20.85
N ASN A 332 -1.57 24.67 20.52
CA ASN A 332 -0.22 24.17 20.23
C ASN A 332 0.31 24.60 18.84
N MET A 333 -0.57 24.84 17.87
CA MET A 333 -0.20 25.41 16.57
C MET A 333 0.12 26.90 16.65
N MET A 334 -0.70 27.68 17.37
CA MET A 334 -0.42 29.11 17.61
C MET A 334 0.88 29.30 18.43
N ASN A 335 1.26 28.33 19.26
CA ASN A 335 2.50 28.33 20.04
C ASN A 335 3.75 27.89 19.24
N ILE A 336 3.79 28.11 17.92
CA ILE A 336 4.98 27.85 17.08
C ILE A 336 5.71 29.17 16.84
N THR A 337 7.01 29.25 17.15
CA THR A 337 7.77 30.52 16.99
C THR A 337 8.21 30.81 15.56
N TYR A 338 8.18 29.80 14.67
CA TYR A 338 8.43 29.99 13.24
C TYR A 338 7.38 30.93 12.65
N ASP A 339 7.75 31.74 11.66
CA ASP A 339 6.86 32.78 11.14
C ASP A 339 5.61 32.16 10.49
N HIS A 340 4.43 32.44 11.05
CA HIS A 340 3.17 31.88 10.55
C HIS A 340 2.88 32.25 9.07
N SER A 341 3.40 33.38 8.57
CA SER A 341 3.28 33.77 7.14
C SER A 341 4.19 32.96 6.19
N LEU A 342 5.02 32.08 6.74
CA LEU A 342 5.77 31.04 6.04
C LEU A 342 5.20 29.63 6.24
N ILE A 343 4.08 29.47 6.95
CA ILE A 343 3.45 28.16 7.20
C ILE A 343 2.11 28.05 6.46
N ASP A 344 2.08 27.22 5.43
CA ASP A 344 0.83 26.75 4.82
C ASP A 344 0.28 25.56 5.62
N ILE A 345 -1.03 25.55 5.90
CA ILE A 345 -1.68 24.42 6.59
C ILE A 345 -2.62 23.69 5.63
N ALA A 346 -2.59 22.36 5.65
CA ALA A 346 -3.64 21.55 5.02
C ALA A 346 -4.18 20.47 5.96
N PHE A 347 -5.51 20.49 6.14
CA PHE A 347 -6.27 19.56 6.95
C PHE A 347 -7.00 18.53 6.08
N LEU A 348 -7.04 17.27 6.51
CA LEU A 348 -7.91 16.23 5.93
C LEU A 348 -8.87 15.69 6.99
N VAL A 349 -10.17 15.97 6.86
CA VAL A 349 -11.22 15.35 7.67
C VAL A 349 -11.71 14.06 6.97
N SER A 350 -11.58 12.91 7.63
CA SER A 350 -11.82 11.60 7.01
C SER A 350 -12.43 10.55 7.95
N ASP A 351 -13.41 9.79 7.45
CA ASP A 351 -14.03 8.61 8.08
C ASP A 351 -14.65 8.90 9.46
N CYS A 352 -15.14 10.12 9.67
CA CYS A 352 -15.79 10.57 10.89
C CYS A 352 -17.15 9.88 11.15
N SER A 353 -17.58 9.87 12.41
CA SER A 353 -18.90 9.36 12.80
C SER A 353 -20.03 10.32 12.44
N LYS A 354 -21.25 9.80 12.25
CA LYS A 354 -22.44 10.58 11.85
C LYS A 354 -22.87 11.67 12.84
N SER A 355 -22.32 11.65 14.05
CA SER A 355 -22.59 12.61 15.14
C SER A 355 -21.38 13.50 15.46
N ASP A 356 -20.27 13.35 14.73
CA ASP A 356 -19.06 14.16 14.91
C ASP A 356 -19.20 15.55 14.28
N LYS A 357 -18.58 16.55 14.91
CA LYS A 357 -18.57 17.95 14.49
C LYS A 357 -17.17 18.48 14.15
N THR A 358 -16.17 17.60 13.99
CA THR A 358 -14.80 17.98 13.61
C THR A 358 -14.76 19.00 12.48
N LEU A 359 -15.53 18.78 11.40
CA LEU A 359 -15.53 19.70 10.25
C LEU A 359 -16.15 21.07 10.59
N GLU A 360 -17.29 21.10 11.29
CA GLU A 360 -17.93 22.37 11.72
C GLU A 360 -16.97 23.19 12.60
N LYS A 361 -16.35 22.54 13.60
CA LYS A 361 -15.46 23.20 14.56
C LYS A 361 -14.08 23.51 13.99
N LEU A 362 -13.62 22.77 12.98
CA LEU A 362 -12.44 23.14 12.22
C LEU A 362 -12.67 24.46 11.48
N TYR A 363 -13.76 24.59 10.70
CA TYR A 363 -14.08 25.84 10.00
C TYR A 363 -14.26 27.03 10.95
N GLU A 364 -14.97 26.85 12.07
CA GLU A 364 -15.13 27.87 13.13
C GLU A 364 -13.76 28.39 13.62
N TYR A 365 -12.84 27.48 13.95
CA TYR A 365 -11.55 27.85 14.53
C TYR A 365 -10.53 28.33 13.49
N THR A 366 -10.46 27.76 12.28
CA THR A 366 -9.54 28.26 11.25
C THR A 366 -9.91 29.68 10.82
N SER A 367 -11.21 29.98 10.73
CA SER A 367 -11.69 31.33 10.40
C SER A 367 -11.35 32.32 11.52
N ALA A 368 -11.66 31.95 12.77
CA ALA A 368 -11.29 32.77 13.94
C ALA A 368 -9.77 32.97 14.09
N MET A 369 -8.94 32.00 13.70
CA MET A 369 -7.48 32.12 13.72
C MET A 369 -6.99 33.13 12.67
N GLN A 370 -7.48 33.03 11.44
CA GLN A 370 -7.17 33.97 10.35
C GLN A 370 -7.67 35.39 10.63
N GLU A 371 -8.74 35.54 11.41
CA GLU A 371 -9.27 36.83 11.84
C GLU A 371 -8.64 37.41 13.12
N GLY A 372 -7.68 36.72 13.76
CA GLY A 372 -7.07 37.16 15.03
C GLY A 372 -8.03 37.13 16.24
N LYS A 373 -9.04 36.26 16.22
CA LYS A 373 -10.15 36.20 17.21
C LYS A 373 -10.24 34.89 17.98
N LEU A 374 -9.38 33.91 17.67
CA LEU A 374 -9.49 32.56 18.23
C LEU A 374 -9.21 32.51 19.74
N VAL A 375 -8.29 33.32 20.27
CA VAL A 375 -7.91 33.28 21.70
C VAL A 375 -9.12 33.58 22.62
N PRO A 376 -9.89 34.67 22.45
CA PRO A 376 -11.15 34.88 23.19
C PRO A 376 -12.14 33.72 23.08
N ILE A 377 -12.32 33.14 21.89
CA ILE A 377 -13.27 32.03 21.65
C ILE A 377 -12.86 30.76 22.43
N LEU A 378 -11.56 30.45 22.47
CA LEU A 378 -11.03 29.33 23.24
C LEU A 378 -11.16 29.57 24.74
N GLU A 379 -10.92 30.79 25.22
CA GLU A 379 -11.14 31.14 26.62
C GLU A 379 -12.61 31.05 27.03
N ASP A 380 -13.54 31.58 26.23
CA ASP A 380 -14.97 31.56 26.54
C ASP A 380 -15.51 30.12 26.55
N ARG A 381 -15.09 29.26 25.62
CA ARG A 381 -15.44 27.83 25.64
C ARG A 381 -14.88 27.14 26.90
N GLU A 382 -13.68 27.51 27.37
CA GLU A 382 -13.11 27.00 28.62
C GLU A 382 -13.84 27.54 29.87
N ARG A 383 -14.28 28.81 29.85
CA ARG A 383 -15.14 29.42 30.89
C ARG A 383 -16.50 28.71 30.97
N GLU A 384 -17.14 28.42 29.82
CA GLU A 384 -18.40 27.68 29.76
C GLU A 384 -18.30 26.27 30.35
N ILE A 385 -17.24 25.52 30.01
CA ILE A 385 -17.04 24.14 30.48
C ILE A 385 -16.91 24.13 32.02
N LYS A 386 -16.12 25.05 32.58
CA LYS A 386 -15.99 25.22 34.04
C LYS A 386 -17.30 25.65 34.69
N GLY A 387 -18.00 26.62 34.09
CA GLY A 387 -19.24 27.19 34.61
C GLY A 387 -20.41 26.20 34.68
N LYS A 388 -20.42 25.17 33.83
CA LYS A 388 -21.46 24.12 33.83
C LYS A 388 -21.32 23.09 34.96
N GLY A 389 -20.27 23.17 35.79
CA GLY A 389 -20.18 22.43 37.05
C GLY A 389 -19.93 20.93 36.90
N VAL A 390 -19.30 20.50 35.80
CA VAL A 390 -19.07 19.09 35.47
C VAL A 390 -17.59 18.72 35.69
N PHE A 391 -17.29 18.11 36.85
CA PHE A 391 -16.24 17.09 36.89
C PHE A 391 -16.87 15.81 36.34
N GLY A 392 -16.68 15.54 35.06
CA GLY A 392 -17.14 14.30 34.45
C GLY A 392 -16.43 13.09 35.06
N SER A 393 -17.01 11.90 34.92
CA SER A 393 -16.29 10.67 35.25
C SER A 393 -15.03 10.49 34.38
N SER A 394 -15.05 11.08 33.17
CA SER A 394 -13.92 11.22 32.25
C SER A 394 -12.76 12.05 32.80
N ASP A 395 -13.03 13.04 33.66
CA ASP A 395 -12.03 14.07 34.02
C ASP A 395 -11.42 13.80 35.41
N LEU A 396 -11.85 12.71 36.06
CA LEU A 396 -11.37 12.29 37.37
C LEU A 396 -9.87 11.93 37.35
N TYR A 397 -9.31 11.50 36.22
CA TYR A 397 -7.87 11.17 36.11
C TYR A 397 -6.97 12.36 36.44
N LEU A 398 -7.42 13.60 36.17
CA LEU A 398 -6.67 14.83 36.46
C LEU A 398 -6.31 14.95 37.95
N LYS A 399 -7.12 14.38 38.85
CA LYS A 399 -6.82 14.33 40.30
C LYS A 399 -5.71 13.34 40.69
N TYR A 400 -5.28 12.51 39.75
CA TYR A 400 -4.29 11.45 39.92
C TYR A 400 -3.05 11.67 39.05
N MET A 401 -2.99 12.72 38.22
CA MET A 401 -1.81 13.12 37.46
C MET A 401 -0.70 13.65 38.39
N PRO A 402 0.56 13.75 37.93
CA PRO A 402 1.67 14.24 38.74
C PRO A 402 1.45 15.68 39.23
N GLU A 403 2.05 16.02 40.36
CA GLU A 403 1.98 17.37 40.91
C GLU A 403 2.57 18.40 39.91
N GLY A 404 1.93 19.56 39.79
CA GLY A 404 2.29 20.58 38.81
C GLY A 404 1.85 20.31 37.36
N TYR A 405 1.48 19.09 36.96
CA TYR A 405 1.10 18.76 35.56
C TYR A 405 0.05 19.72 34.97
N ILE A 406 -1.08 19.90 35.66
CA ILE A 406 -2.18 20.78 35.21
C ILE A 406 -1.74 22.24 35.12
N GLU A 407 -0.78 22.66 35.95
CA GLU A 407 -0.27 24.03 35.96
C GLU A 407 0.76 24.26 34.85
N ASN A 408 1.60 23.26 34.56
CA ASN A 408 2.49 23.26 33.40
C ASN A 408 1.70 23.34 32.08
N VAL A 409 0.67 22.50 31.89
CA VAL A 409 -0.19 22.54 30.70
C VAL A 409 -0.89 23.89 30.54
N LYS A 410 -1.40 24.49 31.62
CA LYS A 410 -1.97 25.84 31.58
C LYS A 410 -0.93 26.91 31.23
N LYS A 411 0.26 26.84 31.85
CA LYS A 411 1.35 27.81 31.66
C LYS A 411 1.88 27.78 30.22
N SER A 412 1.93 26.62 29.58
CA SER A 412 2.27 26.47 28.16
C SER A 412 1.28 27.15 27.19
N TYR A 413 0.10 27.56 27.67
CA TYR A 413 -0.95 28.19 26.86
C TYR A 413 -1.51 29.47 27.49
N ALA A 414 -0.71 30.13 28.34
CA ALA A 414 -1.04 31.38 29.03
C ALA A 414 -0.06 32.50 28.62
N PRO A 415 -0.49 33.78 28.66
CA PRO A 415 0.38 34.90 28.31
C PRO A 415 1.54 35.09 29.32
N PRO A 416 2.65 35.73 28.91
CA PRO A 416 2.86 36.40 27.62
C PRO A 416 3.14 35.42 26.48
N PHE A 417 2.44 35.61 25.36
CA PHE A 417 2.68 34.88 24.11
C PHE A 417 3.83 35.51 23.29
N HIS A 418 4.40 34.76 22.34
CA HIS A 418 5.35 35.29 21.37
C HIS A 418 4.66 36.14 20.29
N SER A 419 5.44 36.94 19.55
CA SER A 419 4.94 37.87 18.52
C SER A 419 4.06 37.20 17.46
N GLU A 420 4.40 35.98 17.06
CA GLU A 420 3.68 35.26 16.01
C GLU A 420 2.34 34.66 16.49
N TYR A 421 2.07 34.55 17.79
CA TYR A 421 1.01 33.66 18.32
C TYR A 421 -0.40 33.95 17.79
N GLU A 422 -0.76 35.23 17.61
CA GLU A 422 -2.05 35.64 17.03
C GLU A 422 -1.93 36.03 15.54
N LYS A 423 -0.76 35.84 14.91
CA LYS A 423 -0.50 36.15 13.50
C LYS A 423 -1.18 35.11 12.60
N PRO A 424 -1.91 35.52 11.55
CA PRO A 424 -2.49 34.60 10.59
C PRO A 424 -1.45 33.72 9.89
N PHE A 425 -1.82 32.47 9.63
CA PHE A 425 -1.02 31.51 8.86
C PHE A 425 -1.09 31.82 7.36
N ARG A 426 0.00 31.55 6.62
CA ARG A 426 0.17 31.86 5.19
C ARG A 426 -1.03 31.46 4.33
N SER A 427 -1.51 30.23 4.51
CA SER A 427 -2.77 29.76 3.95
C SER A 427 -3.33 28.61 4.78
N ILE A 428 -4.63 28.33 4.61
CA ILE A 428 -5.29 27.16 5.18
C ILE A 428 -6.14 26.49 4.10
N GLN A 429 -5.91 25.19 3.91
CA GLN A 429 -6.70 24.33 3.03
C GLN A 429 -7.42 23.28 3.89
N ILE A 430 -8.73 23.12 3.69
CA ILE A 430 -9.54 22.12 4.39
C ILE A 430 -10.13 21.17 3.34
N TYR A 431 -9.81 19.88 3.45
CA TYR A 431 -10.37 18.84 2.61
C TYR A 431 -11.23 17.88 3.45
N GLN A 432 -12.32 17.38 2.85
CA GLN A 432 -13.11 16.29 3.40
C GLN A 432 -13.10 15.11 2.43
N LYS A 433 -12.70 13.92 2.89
CA LYS A 433 -12.67 12.71 2.06
C LYS A 433 -12.62 11.44 2.92
N ASP A 434 -13.54 10.51 2.70
CA ASP A 434 -13.54 9.22 3.37
C ASP A 434 -12.74 8.17 2.59
N PHE A 435 -12.07 7.27 3.32
CA PHE A 435 -11.20 6.24 2.77
C PHE A 435 -11.77 4.82 2.89
N GLY A 436 -12.80 4.63 3.73
CA GLY A 436 -13.52 3.37 3.95
C GLY A 436 -13.17 2.69 5.28
N GLN A 437 -12.65 3.44 6.25
CA GLN A 437 -12.20 2.90 7.53
C GLN A 437 -13.39 2.68 8.49
N VAL A 438 -13.81 1.43 8.64
CA VAL A 438 -14.96 1.03 9.48
C VAL A 438 -14.90 1.64 10.89
N ILE A 439 -16.06 2.06 11.39
CA ILE A 439 -16.27 2.66 12.71
C ILE A 439 -16.85 1.60 13.65
N GLY A 440 -16.41 1.57 14.92
CA GLY A 440 -17.07 0.80 15.98
C GLY A 440 -16.35 -0.47 16.44
N GLN A 441 -15.01 -0.46 16.48
CA GLN A 441 -14.20 -1.48 17.18
C GLN A 441 -13.55 -0.85 18.42
N GLY A 442 -13.57 -1.57 19.55
CA GLY A 442 -13.12 -1.10 20.86
C GLY A 442 -11.60 -0.86 20.93
N PHE A 443 -11.07 -0.53 22.12
CA PHE A 443 -9.61 -0.51 22.30
C PHE A 443 -9.01 -1.92 22.08
N SER A 444 -9.63 -2.96 22.63
CA SER A 444 -9.28 -4.37 22.41
C SER A 444 -9.32 -4.78 20.92
N ASP A 445 -10.46 -4.59 20.25
CA ASP A 445 -10.69 -5.09 18.88
C ASP A 445 -9.74 -4.48 17.83
N ARG A 446 -9.17 -3.29 18.11
CA ARG A 446 -8.22 -2.59 17.23
C ARG A 446 -6.81 -3.22 17.22
N HIS A 447 -6.57 -4.24 18.04
CA HIS A 447 -5.28 -4.92 18.20
C HIS A 447 -5.25 -6.38 17.68
N ASP A 448 -6.13 -6.78 16.75
CA ASP A 448 -5.81 -7.94 15.88
C ASP A 448 -4.78 -7.47 14.84
N VAL A 449 -3.59 -8.10 14.81
CA VAL A 449 -2.48 -7.77 13.90
C VAL A 449 -2.96 -7.63 12.44
N LYS A 450 -3.85 -8.52 11.98
CA LYS A 450 -4.34 -8.50 10.58
C LYS A 450 -5.39 -7.41 10.34
N ILE A 451 -6.03 -6.88 11.39
CA ILE A 451 -6.84 -5.65 11.32
C ILE A 451 -5.93 -4.41 11.33
N GLN A 452 -4.88 -4.40 12.14
CA GLN A 452 -3.99 -3.26 12.29
C GLN A 452 -3.14 -2.99 11.03
N GLY A 453 -2.67 -4.04 10.34
CA GLY A 453 -2.01 -3.90 9.04
C GLY A 453 -2.92 -3.30 7.95
N ILE A 454 -4.21 -3.67 7.94
CA ILE A 454 -5.22 -3.06 7.06
C ILE A 454 -5.45 -1.59 7.44
N ARG A 455 -5.46 -1.27 8.75
CA ARG A 455 -5.59 0.11 9.24
C ARG A 455 -4.44 1.00 8.76
N ARG A 456 -3.18 0.56 8.87
CA ARG A 456 -2.02 1.30 8.35
C ARG A 456 -2.13 1.53 6.84
N LYS A 457 -2.42 0.49 6.06
CA LYS A 457 -2.62 0.60 4.59
C LYS A 457 -3.69 1.65 4.21
N LEU A 458 -4.78 1.77 4.98
CA LEU A 458 -5.78 2.84 4.78
C LEU A 458 -5.28 4.24 5.19
N MET A 459 -4.57 4.36 6.32
CA MET A 459 -3.99 5.63 6.76
C MET A 459 -2.91 6.15 5.81
N GLY A 460 -2.10 5.27 5.22
CA GLY A 460 -1.12 5.63 4.18
C GLY A 460 -1.82 6.22 2.95
N ARG A 461 -2.96 5.66 2.55
CA ARG A 461 -3.79 6.22 1.47
C ARG A 461 -4.32 7.61 1.80
N ALA A 462 -4.66 7.88 3.06
CA ALA A 462 -5.12 9.20 3.53
C ALA A 462 -3.98 10.23 3.57
N ARG A 463 -2.83 9.90 4.19
CA ARG A 463 -1.64 10.77 4.21
C ARG A 463 -1.16 11.08 2.78
N ASN A 464 -1.02 10.07 1.91
CA ASN A 464 -0.63 10.27 0.51
C ASN A 464 -1.58 11.18 -0.26
N TRP A 465 -2.90 11.06 -0.05
CA TRP A 465 -3.88 11.91 -0.74
C TRP A 465 -3.82 13.37 -0.27
N LEU A 466 -3.68 13.60 1.04
CA LEU A 466 -3.50 14.95 1.60
C LEU A 466 -2.22 15.58 1.03
N LEU A 467 -1.10 14.86 1.10
CA LEU A 467 0.20 15.29 0.58
C LEU A 467 0.14 15.70 -0.89
N SER A 468 -0.36 14.80 -1.76
CA SER A 468 -0.40 15.03 -3.21
C SER A 468 -1.31 16.17 -3.64
N THR A 469 -2.27 16.56 -2.80
CA THR A 469 -3.20 17.67 -3.06
C THR A 469 -2.63 18.99 -2.52
N ALA A 470 -2.00 18.95 -1.35
CA ALA A 470 -1.53 20.12 -0.61
C ALA A 470 -0.16 20.63 -1.10
N ILE A 471 0.79 19.76 -1.43
CA ILE A 471 2.18 20.15 -1.74
C ILE A 471 2.27 21.03 -3.00
N LYS A 472 3.23 21.97 -3.00
CA LYS A 472 3.49 22.96 -4.06
C LYS A 472 5.00 23.00 -4.38
N PRO A 473 5.39 23.57 -5.54
CA PRO A 473 6.81 23.68 -5.92
C PRO A 473 7.65 24.43 -4.89
N TYR A 474 7.09 25.50 -4.31
CA TYR A 474 7.77 26.43 -3.39
C TYR A 474 7.87 25.95 -1.93
N HIS A 475 7.36 24.77 -1.58
CA HIS A 475 7.57 24.22 -0.24
C HIS A 475 9.01 23.72 -0.11
N SER A 476 9.74 24.17 0.90
CA SER A 476 11.05 23.64 1.28
C SER A 476 10.92 22.50 2.30
N TRP A 477 9.92 22.59 3.18
CA TRP A 477 9.67 21.62 4.25
C TRP A 477 8.22 21.14 4.26
N VAL A 478 8.02 19.90 4.72
CA VAL A 478 6.70 19.33 5.02
C VAL A 478 6.76 18.84 6.47
N TYR A 479 5.82 19.31 7.29
CA TYR A 479 5.70 18.95 8.70
C TYR A 479 4.39 18.20 8.92
N TRP A 480 4.47 16.90 9.24
CA TRP A 480 3.31 16.13 9.67
C TRP A 480 3.09 16.29 11.16
N ARG A 481 1.83 16.45 11.57
CA ARG A 481 1.45 16.47 12.98
C ARG A 481 0.10 15.81 13.20
N ASP A 482 0.04 14.91 14.18
CA ASP A 482 -1.24 14.42 14.69
C ASP A 482 -1.85 15.45 15.66
N VAL A 483 -3.17 15.39 15.87
CA VAL A 483 -4.01 16.46 16.45
C VAL A 483 -3.94 16.55 17.99
N ASP A 484 -3.42 15.51 18.62
CA ASP A 484 -3.53 15.18 20.04
C ASP A 484 -2.22 15.41 20.83
N ILE A 485 -1.30 16.20 20.28
CA ILE A 485 -0.13 16.72 21.00
C ILE A 485 -0.55 17.73 22.07
N GLU A 486 -0.21 17.44 23.33
CA GLU A 486 -0.52 18.25 24.50
C GLU A 486 0.59 19.22 24.90
N LEU A 487 1.87 18.85 24.73
CA LEU A 487 3.00 19.75 24.98
C LEU A 487 4.07 19.60 23.89
N SER A 488 4.61 20.74 23.48
CA SER A 488 5.71 20.88 22.52
C SER A 488 6.52 22.10 22.92
N PRO A 489 7.85 22.10 22.74
CA PRO A 489 8.60 23.35 22.63
C PRO A 489 8.05 24.18 21.46
N ALA A 490 8.21 25.50 21.55
CA ALA A 490 7.63 26.45 20.60
C ALA A 490 8.49 26.59 19.33
N ASP A 491 9.79 26.48 19.52
CA ASP A 491 10.89 26.47 18.55
C ASP A 491 11.07 25.10 17.89
N ILE A 492 10.02 24.29 17.79
CA ILE A 492 10.10 22.91 17.31
C ILE A 492 10.49 22.79 15.83
N LEU A 493 10.03 23.72 14.98
CA LEU A 493 10.42 23.75 13.58
C LEU A 493 11.89 24.17 13.45
N GLU A 494 12.27 25.29 14.05
CA GLU A 494 13.67 25.76 14.10
C GLU A 494 14.62 24.68 14.65
N THR A 495 14.25 24.01 15.76
CA THR A 495 15.07 22.96 16.37
C THR A 495 15.29 21.79 15.42
N MET A 496 14.24 21.29 14.77
CA MET A 496 14.37 20.15 13.85
C MET A 496 15.06 20.53 12.52
N MET A 497 14.91 21.78 12.06
CA MET A 497 15.60 22.27 10.86
C MET A 497 17.12 22.27 11.02
N ASN A 498 17.65 22.50 12.23
CA ASN A 498 19.10 22.52 12.49
C ASN A 498 19.85 21.26 11.99
N PHE A 499 19.19 20.10 12.00
CA PHE A 499 19.74 18.83 11.52
C PHE A 499 19.63 18.63 10.00
N GLY A 500 18.94 19.53 9.29
CA GLY A 500 18.67 19.46 7.85
C GLY A 500 19.90 19.47 6.95
N SER A 501 21.05 19.89 7.46
CA SER A 501 22.34 19.82 6.78
C SER A 501 22.84 18.38 6.56
N GLU A 502 22.45 17.44 7.41
CA GLU A 502 22.82 16.02 7.31
C GLU A 502 21.61 15.09 7.09
N TYR A 503 20.41 15.48 7.56
CA TYR A 503 19.23 14.62 7.59
C TYR A 503 18.09 15.16 6.71
N ASP A 504 17.30 14.26 6.13
CA ASP A 504 16.21 14.58 5.20
C ASP A 504 14.82 14.42 5.86
N VAL A 505 14.79 13.70 6.97
CA VAL A 505 13.64 13.48 7.86
C VAL A 505 14.13 13.54 9.30
N ILE A 506 13.40 14.27 10.17
CA ILE A 506 13.76 14.53 11.57
C ILE A 506 12.53 14.26 12.45
N ILE A 507 12.71 13.42 13.46
CA ILE A 507 11.65 12.90 14.34
C ILE A 507 11.98 13.21 15.81
N PRO A 508 11.13 13.95 16.54
CA PRO A 508 11.28 14.15 17.98
C PRO A 508 10.84 12.89 18.75
N ASN A 509 11.28 12.75 20.00
CA ASN A 509 10.76 11.69 20.86
C ASN A 509 9.33 12.03 21.34
N VAL A 510 8.45 11.02 21.42
CA VAL A 510 7.04 11.19 21.78
C VAL A 510 6.68 10.36 23.00
N TRP A 511 6.36 11.06 24.09
CA TRP A 511 5.95 10.47 25.37
C TRP A 511 4.51 10.86 25.72
N ARG A 512 3.93 10.21 26.73
CA ARG A 512 2.59 10.48 27.25
C ARG A 512 2.64 10.59 28.77
N PRO A 513 2.07 11.63 29.39
CA PRO A 513 1.96 11.71 30.85
C PRO A 513 0.95 10.66 31.32
N LEU A 514 1.09 10.18 32.55
CA LEU A 514 0.20 9.19 33.15
C LEU A 514 -0.24 9.61 34.56
N PRO A 515 -1.38 9.11 35.05
CA PRO A 515 -1.64 9.08 36.47
C PRO A 515 -0.47 8.45 37.26
N VAL A 516 -0.21 8.98 38.46
CA VAL A 516 0.87 8.54 39.36
C VAL A 516 0.74 7.06 39.72
N TYR A 517 -0.50 6.52 39.77
CA TYR A 517 -0.74 5.09 40.03
C TYR A 517 -0.35 4.16 38.86
N LEU A 518 -0.01 4.72 37.68
CA LEU A 518 0.53 4.02 36.51
C LEU A 518 2.01 4.35 36.23
N GLY A 519 2.68 5.12 37.10
CA GLY A 519 4.09 5.49 36.95
C GLY A 519 4.37 6.92 36.49
N GLY A 520 3.35 7.74 36.24
CA GLY A 520 3.50 9.20 36.00
C GLY A 520 3.84 9.63 34.56
N GLU A 521 4.55 8.80 33.80
CA GLU A 521 4.81 9.00 32.36
C GLU A 521 5.18 7.69 31.66
N GLN A 522 5.03 7.62 30.33
CA GLN A 522 5.50 6.51 29.51
C GLN A 522 5.94 6.95 28.10
N PRO A 523 6.77 6.14 27.42
CA PRO A 523 6.85 6.07 25.95
C PRO A 523 5.48 6.04 25.29
N TYR A 524 5.30 6.75 24.17
CA TYR A 524 4.06 6.72 23.39
C TYR A 524 4.26 6.22 21.96
N ASP A 525 5.08 6.89 21.15
CA ASP A 525 5.29 6.49 19.76
C ASP A 525 6.41 5.44 19.65
N LEU A 526 6.02 4.17 19.55
CA LEU A 526 6.92 3.03 19.35
C LEU A 526 7.25 2.75 17.88
N ASN A 527 6.72 3.53 16.93
CA ASN A 527 6.91 3.33 15.48
C ASN A 527 8.22 3.96 14.96
N SER A 528 8.85 4.83 15.76
CA SER A 528 10.19 5.37 15.51
C SER A 528 11.23 4.41 16.08
N TRP A 529 11.98 3.71 15.22
CA TRP A 529 12.91 2.65 15.65
C TRP A 529 14.12 2.44 14.73
N ILE A 530 15.19 1.90 15.30
CA ILE A 530 16.39 1.42 14.62
C ILE A 530 16.20 -0.08 14.30
N GLU A 531 16.57 -0.53 13.10
CA GLU A 531 16.39 -1.91 12.68
C GLU A 531 17.28 -2.91 13.43
N SER A 532 16.81 -4.14 13.61
CA SER A 532 17.58 -5.23 14.23
C SER A 532 17.86 -6.38 13.24
N ASN A 533 18.88 -7.19 13.54
CA ASN A 533 19.13 -8.41 12.76
C ASN A 533 18.00 -9.45 12.96
N GLU A 534 17.30 -9.38 14.07
CA GLU A 534 16.26 -10.31 14.51
C GLU A 534 14.95 -10.02 13.76
N ALA A 535 14.56 -8.75 13.64
CA ALA A 535 13.47 -8.31 12.77
C ALA A 535 13.77 -8.58 11.29
N LEU A 536 15.02 -8.39 10.84
CA LEU A 536 15.44 -8.75 9.46
C LEU A 536 15.49 -10.27 9.21
N LYS A 537 15.56 -11.11 10.25
CA LYS A 537 15.35 -12.57 10.14
C LYS A 537 13.85 -12.89 10.14
N LEU A 538 13.07 -12.28 11.04
CA LEU A 538 11.62 -12.45 11.14
C LEU A 538 10.91 -12.08 9.84
N ALA A 539 11.21 -10.92 9.25
CA ALA A 539 10.62 -10.48 7.98
C ALA A 539 10.79 -11.51 6.85
N LYS A 540 11.94 -12.21 6.80
CA LYS A 540 12.21 -13.28 5.81
C LYS A 540 11.40 -14.57 6.06
N THR A 541 10.64 -14.65 7.15
CA THR A 541 9.75 -15.78 7.48
C THR A 541 8.26 -15.44 7.36
N LEU A 542 7.93 -14.19 7.04
CA LEU A 542 6.56 -13.71 6.82
C LEU A 542 6.22 -13.69 5.33
N ASP A 543 4.93 -13.73 4.99
CA ASP A 543 4.47 -13.45 3.62
C ASP A 543 4.77 -11.99 3.25
N GLU A 544 5.04 -11.67 1.98
CA GLU A 544 5.30 -10.29 1.51
C GLU A 544 4.12 -9.33 1.79
N ASP A 545 2.91 -9.87 1.92
CA ASP A 545 1.68 -9.12 2.22
C ASP A 545 1.49 -8.83 3.74
N ASP A 546 2.18 -9.57 4.62
CA ASP A 546 2.07 -9.43 6.08
C ASP A 546 2.80 -8.16 6.57
N VAL A 547 2.17 -7.45 7.51
CA VAL A 547 2.67 -6.20 8.08
C VAL A 547 3.13 -6.47 9.51
N ILE A 548 4.44 -6.39 9.74
CA ILE A 548 5.01 -6.21 11.09
C ILE A 548 4.50 -4.89 11.62
N VAL A 549 4.01 -4.90 12.85
CA VAL A 549 3.68 -3.70 13.61
C VAL A 549 4.21 -3.87 15.02
N GLU A 550 4.81 -2.83 15.57
CA GLU A 550 5.35 -2.88 16.93
C GLU A 550 4.27 -2.93 18.02
N GLY A 551 4.62 -3.53 19.15
CA GLY A 551 3.75 -3.66 20.34
C GLY A 551 3.15 -5.06 20.59
N TYR A 552 3.59 -6.10 19.89
CA TYR A 552 3.01 -7.46 19.97
C TYR A 552 4.01 -8.51 20.47
N GLU A 553 3.59 -9.31 21.45
CA GLU A 553 4.34 -10.48 21.92
C GLU A 553 4.56 -11.53 20.82
N GLU A 554 3.69 -11.55 19.80
CA GLU A 554 3.73 -12.46 18.65
C GLU A 554 4.96 -12.22 17.75
N TYR A 555 5.53 -11.01 17.77
CA TYR A 555 6.69 -10.61 16.97
C TYR A 555 7.78 -10.01 17.84
N ALA A 556 8.71 -10.85 18.31
CA ALA A 556 9.92 -10.41 19.00
C ALA A 556 10.89 -9.73 18.00
N THR A 557 10.66 -8.45 17.71
CA THR A 557 11.44 -7.65 16.75
C THR A 557 12.81 -7.23 17.28
N TRP A 558 13.00 -7.13 18.60
CA TRP A 558 14.25 -6.67 19.25
C TRP A 558 14.79 -5.33 18.71
N ARG A 559 13.90 -4.45 18.23
CA ARG A 559 14.26 -3.13 17.71
C ARG A 559 14.53 -2.14 18.84
N ALA A 560 15.44 -1.20 18.58
CA ALA A 560 15.67 -0.09 19.50
C ALA A 560 14.70 1.05 19.14
N HIS A 561 13.57 1.14 19.86
CA HIS A 561 12.61 2.22 19.66
C HIS A 561 13.13 3.52 20.28
N LEU A 562 13.03 4.63 19.55
CA LEU A 562 13.46 5.98 19.97
C LEU A 562 12.92 6.32 21.37
N ALA A 563 11.69 5.94 21.65
CA ALA A 563 11.02 6.22 22.91
C ALA A 563 11.68 5.58 24.15
N TYR A 564 12.43 4.49 24.01
CA TYR A 564 13.18 3.87 25.12
C TYR A 564 14.63 4.38 25.29
N ILE A 565 15.14 5.18 24.34
CA ILE A 565 16.53 5.72 24.38
C ILE A 565 16.63 6.95 25.30
N ARG A 566 15.50 7.59 25.62
CA ARG A 566 15.44 8.85 26.39
C ARG A 566 15.96 8.75 27.84
N ASP A 567 17.12 9.33 28.09
CA ASP A 567 17.43 10.02 29.36
C ASP A 567 16.67 11.36 29.40
N LYS A 568 16.28 11.81 30.59
CA LYS A 568 15.72 13.15 30.84
C LYS A 568 16.77 14.26 30.91
N ASN A 569 18.04 13.88 31.07
CA ASN A 569 19.19 14.78 31.22
C ASN A 569 20.20 14.66 30.07
N GLY A 570 19.89 13.86 29.04
CA GLY A 570 20.72 13.72 27.84
C GLY A 570 20.67 14.97 26.96
N ASP A 571 21.59 15.07 26.00
CA ASP A 571 21.68 16.23 25.10
C ASP A 571 20.47 16.26 24.14
N PRO A 572 19.64 17.32 24.11
CA PRO A 572 18.57 17.43 23.12
C PRO A 572 19.07 17.43 21.67
N ASN A 573 20.37 17.64 21.44
CA ASN A 573 21.02 17.57 20.13
C ASN A 573 21.64 16.20 19.80
N GLU A 574 21.54 15.20 20.68
CA GLU A 574 21.90 13.83 20.32
C GLU A 574 21.00 13.31 19.20
N VAL A 575 21.55 12.52 18.28
CA VAL A 575 20.83 11.96 17.13
C VAL A 575 21.12 10.47 17.02
N VAL A 576 20.08 9.68 16.76
CA VAL A 576 20.20 8.29 16.30
C VAL A 576 19.65 8.16 14.87
N GLU A 577 20.32 7.40 14.00
CA GLU A 577 19.76 7.08 12.68
C GLU A 577 18.60 6.07 12.81
N LEU A 578 17.46 6.39 12.20
CA LEU A 578 16.26 5.55 12.24
C LEU A 578 16.02 4.77 10.94
N ASP A 579 15.26 3.69 11.08
CA ASP A 579 14.76 2.84 10.00
C ASP A 579 13.23 2.90 9.89
N GLY A 580 12.54 2.88 11.04
CA GLY A 580 11.11 3.14 11.18
C GLY A 580 10.87 4.57 11.64
N VAL A 581 9.79 5.18 11.14
CA VAL A 581 9.34 6.53 11.47
C VAL A 581 7.93 6.45 12.04
N GLY A 582 7.67 7.15 13.15
CA GLY A 582 6.33 7.32 13.71
C GLY A 582 5.55 8.49 13.12
N GLY A 583 4.23 8.40 13.19
CA GLY A 583 3.30 9.30 12.49
C GLY A 583 2.99 10.61 13.19
N VAL A 584 3.32 10.73 14.48
CA VAL A 584 2.81 11.79 15.36
C VAL A 584 3.44 13.15 15.07
N SER A 585 4.72 13.18 14.72
CA SER A 585 5.46 14.40 14.39
C SER A 585 6.63 14.06 13.47
N ILE A 586 6.60 14.58 12.24
CA ILE A 586 7.64 14.32 11.21
C ILE A 586 7.96 15.64 10.53
N LEU A 587 9.15 16.21 10.73
CA LEU A 587 9.67 17.20 9.79
C LEU A 587 10.45 16.47 8.70
N ALA A 588 10.20 16.80 7.45
CA ALA A 588 10.94 16.26 6.32
C ALA A 588 11.11 17.30 5.22
N LYS A 589 12.22 17.26 4.50
CA LYS A 589 12.43 18.12 3.33
C LYS A 589 11.35 17.82 2.30
N ALA A 590 10.80 18.86 1.67
CA ALA A 590 9.79 18.68 0.64
C ALA A 590 10.36 17.96 -0.61
N SER A 591 11.68 18.05 -0.83
CA SER A 591 12.40 17.26 -1.83
C SER A 591 12.28 15.74 -1.60
N THR A 592 12.29 15.25 -0.36
CA THR A 592 12.06 13.83 -0.01
C THR A 592 10.79 13.28 -0.67
N PHE A 593 9.67 14.00 -0.55
CA PHE A 593 8.40 13.62 -1.18
C PHE A 593 8.39 13.85 -2.69
N ARG A 594 9.03 14.92 -3.20
CA ARG A 594 9.14 15.18 -4.66
C ARG A 594 9.99 14.13 -5.38
N HIS A 595 10.95 13.49 -4.72
CA HIS A 595 11.71 12.35 -5.23
C HIS A 595 10.92 11.02 -5.20
N GLY A 596 9.69 11.00 -4.67
CA GLY A 596 8.79 9.84 -4.71
C GLY A 596 8.59 9.10 -3.38
N ALA A 597 9.29 9.49 -2.30
CA ALA A 597 9.02 8.94 -0.98
C ALA A 597 7.58 9.29 -0.56
N ASN A 598 6.88 8.33 0.03
CA ASN A 598 5.48 8.47 0.42
C ASN A 598 5.17 7.49 1.57
N PHE A 599 3.91 7.40 2.01
CA PHE A 599 3.43 6.49 3.05
C PHE A 599 2.76 5.26 2.40
N PRO A 600 3.43 4.11 2.23
CA PRO A 600 2.90 3.01 1.45
C PRO A 600 1.53 2.51 1.93
N ALA A 601 0.55 2.62 1.04
CA ALA A 601 -0.81 2.09 1.22
C ALA A 601 -0.91 0.57 0.91
N PHE A 602 0.24 -0.07 0.78
CA PHE A 602 0.51 -1.48 0.49
C PHE A 602 1.68 -1.93 1.37
N THR A 603 2.00 -3.23 1.41
CA THR A 603 3.16 -3.67 2.21
C THR A 603 4.46 -3.33 1.49
N PHE A 604 5.37 -2.65 2.17
CA PHE A 604 6.72 -2.39 1.70
C PHE A 604 7.72 -2.91 2.75
N LEU A 605 8.52 -3.92 2.38
CA LEU A 605 9.46 -4.61 3.28
C LEU A 605 8.82 -5.04 4.61
N ASN A 606 7.62 -5.64 4.56
CA ASN A 606 6.79 -6.03 5.71
C ASN A 606 6.29 -4.88 6.61
N HIS A 607 6.25 -3.63 6.14
CA HIS A 607 5.66 -2.49 6.87
C HIS A 607 4.60 -1.77 6.02
N ALA A 608 3.84 -0.84 6.61
CA ALA A 608 2.92 0.05 5.90
C ALA A 608 2.88 1.44 6.55
N GLU A 609 2.36 2.44 5.83
CA GLU A 609 2.24 3.83 6.29
C GLU A 609 3.59 4.46 6.73
N THR A 610 3.73 4.92 7.99
CA THR A 610 4.86 5.74 8.48
C THR A 610 6.16 4.95 8.64
N GLU A 611 6.10 3.74 9.17
CA GLU A 611 7.26 2.83 9.26
C GLU A 611 7.80 2.46 7.87
N ALA A 612 6.89 2.27 6.91
CA ALA A 612 7.24 2.01 5.52
C ALA A 612 7.73 3.26 4.78
N PHE A 613 7.29 4.47 5.14
CA PHE A 613 7.90 5.73 4.69
C PHE A 613 9.36 5.84 5.15
N GLY A 614 9.65 5.49 6.41
CA GLY A 614 11.03 5.42 6.91
C GLY A 614 11.88 4.44 6.09
N LYS A 615 11.41 3.21 5.91
CA LYS A 615 12.09 2.20 5.09
C LYS A 615 12.26 2.60 3.62
N MET A 616 11.27 3.26 3.02
CA MET A 616 11.34 3.75 1.65
C MET A 616 12.39 4.86 1.51
N THR A 617 12.38 5.83 2.42
CA THR A 617 13.35 6.93 2.50
C THR A 617 14.78 6.40 2.62
N ARG A 618 15.04 5.46 3.54
CA ARG A 618 16.35 4.79 3.68
C ARG A 618 16.76 4.00 2.43
N LYS A 619 15.80 3.37 1.73
CA LYS A 619 16.05 2.69 0.45
C LYS A 619 16.32 3.64 -0.72
N MET A 620 15.92 4.90 -0.62
CA MET A 620 16.27 5.98 -1.57
C MET A 620 17.61 6.66 -1.24
N GLY A 621 18.35 6.18 -0.24
CA GLY A 621 19.66 6.71 0.15
C GLY A 621 19.61 7.91 1.10
N MET A 622 18.42 8.31 1.55
CA MET A 622 18.20 9.47 2.41
C MET A 622 18.43 9.15 3.90
N LYS A 623 18.72 10.18 4.70
CA LYS A 623 19.00 10.07 6.13
C LYS A 623 17.80 10.45 7.00
N ILE A 624 17.62 9.74 8.11
CA ILE A 624 16.53 9.95 9.08
C ILE A 624 17.11 10.11 10.48
N ALA A 625 16.90 11.26 11.10
CA ALA A 625 17.26 11.55 12.48
C ALA A 625 16.09 11.23 13.42
N GLY A 626 16.37 10.48 14.49
CA GLY A 626 15.58 10.47 15.71
C GLY A 626 16.29 11.26 16.81
N LEU A 627 15.59 12.16 17.49
CA LEU A 627 16.12 12.98 18.58
C LEU A 627 15.70 12.37 19.94
N PRO A 628 16.50 11.47 20.58
CA PRO A 628 16.06 10.69 21.72
C PRO A 628 15.71 11.50 22.97
N HIS A 629 16.35 12.64 23.21
CA HIS A 629 16.11 13.46 24.41
C HIS A 629 15.14 14.61 24.17
N TYR A 630 15.06 15.13 22.94
CA TYR A 630 14.11 16.18 22.56
C TYR A 630 12.68 15.62 22.52
N THR A 631 11.90 15.90 23.58
CA THR A 631 10.63 15.21 23.87
C THR A 631 9.42 16.11 23.67
N ILE A 632 8.47 15.69 22.83
CA ILE A 632 7.09 16.19 22.80
C ILE A 632 6.14 15.22 23.52
N TRP A 633 4.97 15.73 23.92
CA TRP A 633 4.01 14.97 24.73
C TRP A 633 2.65 14.88 24.05
N HIS A 634 2.17 13.66 23.92
CA HIS A 634 0.80 13.34 23.52
C HIS A 634 -0.15 13.43 24.73
N ILE A 635 -1.41 13.82 24.52
CA ILE A 635 -2.45 13.87 25.56
C ILE A 635 -2.67 12.49 26.20
N TYR A 636 -3.04 12.48 27.48
CA TYR A 636 -3.53 11.28 28.15
C TYR A 636 -5.05 11.11 27.97
N GLU A 637 -5.44 10.13 27.16
CA GLU A 637 -6.80 9.58 27.15
C GLU A 637 -6.88 8.34 28.06
N PRO A 638 -7.72 8.33 29.12
CA PRO A 638 -7.90 7.15 29.98
C PRO A 638 -8.69 6.04 29.27
N SER A 639 -8.22 4.79 29.41
CA SER A 639 -8.95 3.60 28.96
C SER A 639 -10.16 3.29 29.85
N GLU A 640 -11.00 2.33 29.43
CA GLU A 640 -12.11 1.86 30.28
C GLU A 640 -11.60 1.25 31.59
N ASP A 641 -10.47 0.53 31.55
CA ASP A 641 -9.83 -0.03 32.75
C ASP A 641 -9.28 1.05 33.68
N ASP A 642 -8.73 2.15 33.13
CA ASP A 642 -8.30 3.31 33.93
C ASP A 642 -9.48 3.98 34.62
N LEU A 643 -10.58 4.21 33.90
CA LEU A 643 -11.81 4.75 34.46
C LEU A 643 -12.40 3.81 35.53
N ILE A 644 -12.26 2.49 35.37
CA ILE A 644 -12.65 1.47 36.34
C ILE A 644 -11.75 1.51 37.58
N GLU A 645 -10.42 1.63 37.48
CA GLU A 645 -9.53 1.74 38.64
C GLU A 645 -9.67 3.10 39.35
N ILE A 646 -9.78 4.22 38.61
CA ILE A 646 -10.12 5.53 39.16
C ILE A 646 -11.44 5.46 39.96
N SER A 647 -12.45 4.75 39.43
CA SER A 647 -13.71 4.49 40.14
C SER A 647 -13.51 3.64 41.41
N LYS A 648 -12.62 2.63 41.40
CA LYS A 648 -12.22 1.87 42.60
C LYS A 648 -11.50 2.76 43.62
N LEU A 649 -10.59 3.64 43.18
CA LEU A 649 -9.83 4.56 44.02
C LEU A 649 -10.75 5.61 44.67
N GLU A 650 -11.64 6.25 43.93
CA GLU A 650 -12.67 7.15 44.46
C GLU A 650 -13.60 6.42 45.46
N ARG A 651 -14.03 5.19 45.16
CA ARG A 651 -14.85 4.36 46.10
C ARG A 651 -14.08 4.02 47.38
N ARG A 652 -12.79 3.67 47.30
CA ARG A 652 -11.91 3.47 48.47
C ARG A 652 -11.78 4.77 49.28
N LYS A 653 -11.46 5.89 48.63
CA LYS A 653 -11.32 7.21 49.26
C LYS A 653 -12.59 7.65 50.00
N ARG A 654 -13.78 7.41 49.42
CA ARG A 654 -15.08 7.69 50.08
C ARG A 654 -15.42 6.76 51.24
N ARG A 655 -14.92 5.51 51.25
CA ARG A 655 -15.15 4.52 52.33
C ARG A 655 -14.21 4.72 53.52
N PHE A 656 -12.95 5.06 53.28
CA PHE A 656 -11.93 5.18 54.34
C PHE A 656 -11.66 6.64 54.75
N GLY A 657 -11.75 7.61 53.84
CA GLY A 657 -11.56 9.05 54.09
C GLY A 657 -12.68 9.74 54.88
N LYS A 658 -13.48 8.97 55.64
CA LYS A 658 -14.40 9.46 56.69
C LYS A 658 -13.95 9.06 58.10
N LYS A 659 -12.73 8.55 58.24
CA LYS A 659 -12.03 8.36 59.53
C LYS A 659 -10.70 9.11 59.52
N HIS A 660 -10.77 10.42 59.69
CA HIS A 660 -9.81 11.24 60.45
C HIS A 660 -10.52 12.56 60.81
#